data_AF-A0A1G6A259-F1
#
_entry.id   AF-A0A1G6A259-F1
#
_cell.length_a   1.000
_cell.length_b   1.000
_cell.length_c   1.000
_cell.angle_alpha   90.00
_cell.angle_beta   90.00
_cell.angle_gamma   90.00
#
_symmetry.space_group_name_H-M   'P 1'
#
loop_
_entity.id
_entity.type
_entity.pdbx_description
1 polymer ?
#
loop_
_entity_poly.entity_id
_entity_poly.type
_entity_poly.pdbx_seq_one_letter_code
_entity_poly.pdbx_strand_id
1 'polypeptide(L)'
;MIETQESITAKLCSFARAYHSNYGRQKIFDDYLAYDMMGREEYEEIGQLIEHDYEVKKIDPRENFTRKMVYPELNKYISPIPISRIAFAEQELIRFSKQYGKCQYVICGAGMDTFAFRNENSDIHVFELDHPDTRRYKLERIRQLEWNIPKNVKYVPIDFSKDDMIEVLKKSGFNPEVPSFFSILGVTYYLSLPVFEQTIEKISRMSCEGSKIVFDFPDDTTFSEDGVERVRRLSEITAKLGEPMQHGYSVQEVIQALRRQGFVTDSHQTPRKIQQHFFEDRADEQKAFENIHFILAVKKEKEKMKPVIFTSESVTKGHPDKVSDIISDSILDAYLSKDPTSRVAVETVTKNNTVILVGEVSSSAEIDTEKVVRDAIRKIGYDRSELGFDADTAEIILRLDRQSPDIAQGVNSALETRDTEEENQLGAGDQGMMFGYATDETEEYMPLAASLSHRLAKRLTDVREQGILSYLRPDGKTQVSVKYEKEIPVGIETIVVSTQHDPDVSQEQIREDIIREVINPVIPKEWINDDINILVNPTGRFVIGGPVGDSGLTGRKIIVDTYGGTARHGGGAFSGKDPTKVDRSAAYAARYVAKNIVSAGLARKVEIQLAYAIGVASPVSVNVNSFGTGIVSDEILQDAVIKNVDLRPGAIIRNLKLRNPIYAQTASYGHFGRLDVDLPWEKTDIGGKLKSYVKENYS
;
A
#
# COMPACT_ATOMS: atom_id res chain seq x y z
N MET A 1 -2.55 -25.75 -12.07
CA MET A 1 -2.28 -27.15 -12.46
C MET A 1 -3.17 -27.48 -13.65
N ILE A 2 -2.65 -28.22 -14.63
CA ILE A 2 -3.45 -28.73 -15.75
C ILE A 2 -4.56 -29.60 -15.16
N GLU A 3 -5.83 -29.27 -15.44
CA GLU A 3 -6.97 -30.06 -14.96
C GLU A 3 -6.80 -31.51 -15.44
N THR A 4 -6.88 -32.47 -14.51
CA THR A 4 -6.93 -33.95 -14.69
C THR A 4 -5.63 -34.77 -14.72
N GLN A 5 -4.49 -34.28 -14.22
CA GLN A 5 -3.29 -35.12 -14.06
C GLN A 5 -2.67 -35.04 -12.66
N GLU A 6 -2.19 -36.19 -12.16
CA GLU A 6 -1.43 -36.29 -10.91
C GLU A 6 -0.15 -35.45 -10.98
N SER A 7 0.20 -34.76 -9.89
CA SER A 7 1.37 -33.88 -9.87
C SER A 7 2.68 -34.67 -10.03
N ILE A 8 3.42 -34.40 -11.11
CA ILE A 8 4.67 -35.11 -11.42
C ILE A 8 5.78 -34.66 -10.46
N THR A 9 5.83 -33.39 -10.07
CA THR A 9 6.78 -32.91 -9.05
C THR A 9 6.53 -33.53 -7.68
N ALA A 10 5.28 -33.84 -7.31
CA ALA A 10 4.98 -34.60 -6.10
C ALA A 10 5.55 -36.03 -6.15
N LYS A 11 5.40 -36.72 -7.28
CA LYS A 11 5.99 -38.05 -7.51
C LYS A 11 7.53 -37.99 -7.50
N LEU A 12 8.12 -36.96 -8.10
CA LEU A 12 9.56 -36.73 -8.09
C LEU A 12 10.10 -36.51 -6.67
N CYS A 13 9.36 -35.76 -5.84
CA CYS A 13 9.71 -35.61 -4.42
C CYS A 13 9.62 -36.94 -3.66
N SER A 14 8.61 -37.77 -3.95
CA SER A 14 8.48 -39.10 -3.35
C SER A 14 9.63 -40.03 -3.79
N PHE A 15 10.02 -39.98 -5.07
CA PHE A 15 11.15 -40.73 -5.60
C PHE A 15 12.45 -40.35 -4.90
N ALA A 16 12.69 -39.04 -4.71
CA ALA A 16 13.86 -38.56 -3.99
C ALA A 16 13.93 -39.10 -2.56
N ARG A 17 12.80 -39.13 -1.84
CA ARG A 17 12.72 -39.72 -0.48
C ARG A 17 12.96 -41.23 -0.49
N ALA A 18 12.32 -41.96 -1.40
CA ALA A 18 12.48 -43.40 -1.55
C ALA A 18 13.92 -43.79 -1.90
N TYR A 19 14.51 -43.09 -2.87
CA TYR A 19 15.89 -43.30 -3.31
C TYR A 19 16.87 -43.02 -2.18
N HIS A 20 16.70 -41.90 -1.46
CA HIS A 20 17.55 -41.53 -0.34
C HIS A 20 17.45 -42.54 0.82
N SER A 21 16.25 -43.07 1.09
CA SER A 21 16.03 -44.08 2.13
C SER A 21 16.65 -45.44 1.78
N ASN A 22 16.61 -45.83 0.50
CA ASN A 22 17.15 -47.11 0.05
C ASN A 22 18.67 -47.10 -0.16
N TYR A 23 19.24 -45.97 -0.61
CA TYR A 23 20.62 -45.92 -1.10
C TYR A 23 21.50 -44.85 -0.42
N GLY A 24 20.91 -43.92 0.33
CA GLY A 24 21.63 -42.88 1.04
C GLY A 24 22.49 -43.46 2.16
N ARG A 25 23.81 -43.23 2.12
CA ARG A 25 24.74 -43.69 3.18
C ARG A 25 24.64 -42.84 4.45
N GLN A 26 24.41 -41.53 4.30
CA GLN A 26 24.25 -40.57 5.39
C GLN A 26 22.82 -39.99 5.34
N LYS A 27 21.85 -40.72 5.91
CA LYS A 27 20.43 -40.34 5.78
C LYS A 27 20.10 -39.05 6.55
N ILE A 28 19.78 -37.98 5.83
CA ILE A 28 19.10 -36.77 6.37
C ILE A 28 17.69 -37.09 6.87
N PHE A 29 16.99 -37.95 6.15
CA PHE A 29 15.63 -38.39 6.43
C PHE A 29 15.46 -39.83 5.99
N ASP A 30 14.67 -40.62 6.71
CA ASP A 30 14.41 -42.03 6.38
C ASP A 30 12.90 -42.28 6.19
N ASP A 31 12.47 -42.15 4.93
CA ASP A 31 11.12 -42.49 4.48
C ASP A 31 11.09 -43.91 3.92
N TYR A 32 11.24 -44.89 4.82
CA TYR A 32 11.29 -46.30 4.45
C TYR A 32 10.01 -46.83 3.77
N LEU A 33 8.92 -46.05 3.77
CA LEU A 33 7.63 -46.38 3.14
C LEU A 33 7.43 -45.70 1.77
N ALA A 34 8.26 -44.71 1.39
CA ALA A 34 8.06 -43.96 0.16
C ALA A 34 8.12 -44.83 -1.10
N TYR A 35 8.99 -45.85 -1.12
CA TYR A 35 9.10 -46.77 -2.25
C TYR A 35 7.81 -47.57 -2.44
N ASP A 36 7.28 -48.13 -1.35
CA ASP A 36 6.05 -48.93 -1.39
C ASP A 36 4.85 -48.08 -1.79
N MET A 37 4.76 -46.86 -1.23
CA MET A 37 3.73 -45.88 -1.56
C MET A 37 3.75 -45.52 -3.05
N MET A 38 4.91 -45.30 -3.68
CA MET A 38 4.94 -45.10 -5.14
C MET A 38 4.61 -46.39 -5.91
N GLY A 39 5.15 -47.52 -5.46
CA GLY A 39 5.12 -48.76 -6.21
C GLY A 39 6.21 -48.84 -7.29
N ARG A 40 6.48 -50.06 -7.73
CA ARG A 40 7.62 -50.36 -8.61
C ARG A 40 7.52 -49.67 -9.98
N GLU A 41 6.38 -49.77 -10.65
CA GLU A 41 6.21 -49.22 -12.00
C GLU A 41 6.48 -47.71 -12.04
N GLU A 42 5.86 -46.96 -11.11
CA GLU A 42 6.04 -45.53 -11.00
C GLU A 42 7.46 -45.14 -10.54
N TYR A 43 8.05 -45.92 -9.64
CA TYR A 43 9.44 -45.71 -9.23
C TYR A 43 10.41 -45.86 -10.42
N GLU A 44 10.20 -46.86 -11.28
CA GLU A 44 11.01 -47.04 -12.48
C GLU A 44 10.75 -45.91 -13.50
N GLU A 45 9.50 -45.51 -13.69
CA GLU A 45 9.10 -44.41 -14.59
C GLU A 45 9.76 -43.08 -14.22
N ILE A 46 9.69 -42.67 -12.95
CA ILE A 46 10.33 -41.43 -12.47
C ILE A 46 11.86 -41.53 -12.57
N GLY A 47 12.43 -42.72 -12.33
CA GLY A 47 13.86 -42.95 -12.52
C GLY A 47 14.30 -42.76 -13.97
N GLN A 48 13.53 -43.30 -14.92
CA GLN A 48 13.78 -43.12 -16.36
C GLN A 48 13.62 -41.67 -16.80
N LEU A 49 12.64 -40.94 -16.24
CA LEU A 49 12.50 -39.51 -16.50
C LEU A 49 13.78 -38.74 -16.13
N ILE A 50 14.39 -39.04 -14.98
CA ILE A 50 15.64 -38.39 -14.59
C ILE A 50 16.80 -38.85 -15.48
N GLU A 51 16.88 -40.14 -15.82
CA GLU A 51 17.91 -40.69 -16.72
C GLU A 51 17.87 -40.08 -18.12
N HIS A 52 16.69 -39.68 -18.60
CA HIS A 52 16.46 -39.16 -19.93
C HIS A 52 16.17 -37.65 -19.98
N ASP A 53 16.70 -36.87 -19.03
CA ASP A 53 16.58 -35.40 -19.00
C ASP A 53 15.13 -34.88 -19.09
N TYR A 54 14.23 -35.58 -18.39
CA TYR A 54 12.81 -35.29 -18.25
C TYR A 54 12.03 -35.32 -19.58
N GLU A 55 12.55 -36.05 -20.58
CA GLU A 55 11.86 -36.28 -21.85
C GLU A 55 10.90 -37.48 -21.75
N VAL A 56 9.62 -37.19 -21.54
CA VAL A 56 8.54 -38.21 -21.40
C VAL A 56 8.51 -39.21 -22.56
N LYS A 57 8.90 -38.80 -23.78
CA LYS A 57 8.91 -39.66 -24.98
C LYS A 57 9.96 -40.77 -24.95
N LYS A 58 10.91 -40.72 -24.03
CA LYS A 58 12.02 -41.69 -23.91
C LYS A 58 11.77 -42.78 -22.86
N ILE A 59 10.62 -42.77 -22.19
CA ILE A 59 10.27 -43.80 -21.20
C ILE A 59 9.87 -45.09 -21.91
N ASP A 60 10.48 -46.22 -21.53
CA ASP A 60 10.05 -47.57 -21.93
C ASP A 60 9.60 -48.36 -20.67
N PRO A 61 8.29 -48.68 -20.54
CA PRO A 61 7.77 -49.48 -19.43
C PRO A 61 8.38 -50.89 -19.28
N ARG A 62 9.15 -51.37 -20.27
CA ARG A 62 9.81 -52.68 -20.25
C ARG A 62 11.23 -52.63 -19.71
N GLU A 63 11.80 -51.43 -19.57
CA GLU A 63 13.16 -51.22 -19.08
C GLU A 63 13.15 -50.70 -17.64
N ASN A 64 14.25 -50.92 -16.91
CA ASN A 64 14.48 -50.30 -15.59
C ASN A 64 15.52 -49.22 -15.76
N PHE A 65 15.49 -48.17 -14.92
CA PHE A 65 16.48 -47.11 -15.03
C PHE A 65 17.87 -47.53 -14.53
N THR A 66 18.90 -46.89 -15.07
CA THR A 66 20.28 -47.10 -14.61
C THR A 66 20.61 -46.19 -13.43
N ARG A 67 20.71 -46.76 -12.22
CA ARG A 67 20.99 -45.99 -10.98
C ARG A 67 22.19 -45.04 -11.07
N LYS A 68 23.27 -45.47 -11.75
CA LYS A 68 24.50 -44.67 -11.92
C LYS A 68 24.26 -43.41 -12.77
N MET A 69 23.27 -43.44 -13.66
CA MET A 69 22.89 -42.30 -14.51
C MET A 69 21.99 -41.32 -13.75
N VAL A 70 21.12 -41.81 -12.87
CA VAL A 70 20.19 -40.98 -12.08
C VAL A 70 20.87 -40.27 -10.91
N TYR A 71 21.83 -40.93 -10.24
CA TYR A 71 22.43 -40.45 -9.00
C TYR A 71 22.97 -39.00 -9.05
N PRO A 72 23.78 -38.60 -10.05
CA PRO A 72 24.34 -37.24 -10.09
C PRO A 72 23.27 -36.15 -10.26
N GLU A 73 22.31 -36.38 -11.17
CA GLU A 73 21.24 -35.42 -11.46
C GLU A 73 20.31 -35.26 -10.26
N LEU A 74 19.90 -36.39 -9.67
CA LEU A 74 19.01 -36.43 -8.52
C LEU A 74 19.64 -35.72 -7.31
N ASN A 75 20.90 -36.04 -6.96
CA ASN A 75 21.58 -35.45 -5.82
C ASN A 75 21.85 -33.95 -5.97
N LYS A 76 22.11 -33.50 -7.20
CA LYS A 76 22.47 -32.11 -7.46
C LYS A 76 21.26 -31.20 -7.55
N TYR A 77 20.19 -31.65 -8.21
CA TYR A 77 19.08 -30.78 -8.61
C TYR A 77 17.74 -31.07 -7.93
N ILE A 78 17.53 -32.26 -7.35
CA ILE A 78 16.21 -32.64 -6.82
C ILE A 78 16.30 -32.93 -5.33
N SER A 79 16.98 -34.00 -4.93
CA SER A 79 16.95 -34.57 -3.58
C SER A 79 17.18 -33.60 -2.43
N PRO A 80 18.09 -32.62 -2.50
CA PRO A 80 18.37 -31.75 -1.35
C PRO A 80 17.15 -31.03 -0.79
N ILE A 81 16.20 -30.59 -1.63
CA ILE A 81 15.01 -29.86 -1.19
C ILE A 81 14.02 -30.77 -0.42
N PRO A 82 13.44 -31.82 -1.03
CA PRO A 82 12.41 -32.64 -0.38
C PRO A 82 12.92 -33.36 0.87
N ILE A 83 14.19 -33.80 0.92
CA ILE A 83 14.71 -34.52 2.10
C ILE A 83 15.00 -33.58 3.28
N SER A 84 15.48 -32.36 3.04
CA SER A 84 15.80 -31.42 4.12
C SER A 84 14.57 -30.70 4.63
N ARG A 85 13.62 -30.32 3.77
CA ARG A 85 12.38 -29.65 4.20
C ARG A 85 11.52 -30.55 5.07
N ILE A 86 11.38 -31.84 4.72
CA ILE A 86 10.57 -32.79 5.48
C ILE A 86 11.25 -33.14 6.81
N ALA A 87 12.58 -33.32 6.81
CA ALA A 87 13.35 -33.51 8.04
C ALA A 87 13.16 -32.33 9.00
N PHE A 88 13.26 -31.09 8.49
CA PHE A 88 13.02 -29.89 9.29
C PHE A 88 11.59 -29.85 9.83
N ALA A 89 10.58 -30.01 8.97
CA ALA A 89 9.18 -29.94 9.36
C ALA A 89 8.81 -30.99 10.42
N GLU A 90 9.21 -32.26 10.23
CA GLU A 90 8.91 -33.33 11.18
C GLU A 90 9.67 -33.18 12.50
N GLN A 91 10.92 -32.69 12.48
CA GLN A 91 11.65 -32.39 13.72
C GLN A 91 10.94 -31.30 14.54
N GLU A 92 10.45 -30.24 13.89
CA GLU A 92 9.71 -29.17 14.55
C GLU A 92 8.32 -29.64 15.01
N LEU A 93 7.64 -30.51 14.25
CA LEU A 93 6.38 -31.15 14.66
C LEU A 93 6.57 -32.03 15.90
N ILE A 94 7.67 -32.80 15.98
CA ILE A 94 7.99 -33.60 17.17
C ILE A 94 8.21 -32.69 18.39
N ARG A 95 8.91 -31.55 18.23
CA ARG A 95 9.06 -30.58 19.32
C ARG A 95 7.72 -29.96 19.71
N PHE A 96 6.89 -29.63 18.74
CA PHE A 96 5.55 -29.08 18.95
C PHE A 96 4.63 -30.05 19.70
N SER A 97 4.58 -31.32 19.29
CA SER A 97 3.77 -32.34 19.97
C SER A 97 4.26 -32.61 21.40
N LYS A 98 5.57 -32.59 21.66
CA LYS A 98 6.11 -32.67 23.03
C LYS A 98 5.70 -31.47 23.90
N GLN A 99 5.50 -30.30 23.32
CA GLN A 99 5.10 -29.10 24.03
C GLN A 99 3.61 -29.12 24.43
N TYR A 100 2.72 -29.58 23.54
CA TYR A 100 1.27 -29.48 23.75
C TYR A 100 0.59 -30.81 24.12
N GLY A 101 1.29 -31.94 23.98
CA GLY A 101 0.71 -33.28 24.17
C GLY A 101 -0.23 -33.63 23.02
N LYS A 102 -1.53 -33.34 23.19
CA LYS A 102 -2.54 -33.55 22.15
C LYS A 102 -2.58 -32.35 21.21
N CYS A 103 -2.35 -32.60 19.92
CA CYS A 103 -2.31 -31.56 18.92
C CYS A 103 -2.82 -32.05 17.56
N GLN A 104 -3.02 -31.12 16.63
CA GLN A 104 -3.41 -31.44 15.25
C GLN A 104 -2.24 -31.16 14.31
N TYR A 105 -2.06 -32.00 13.30
CA TYR A 105 -1.12 -31.77 12.20
C TYR A 105 -1.90 -31.70 10.89
N VAL A 106 -1.82 -30.56 10.21
CA VAL A 106 -2.51 -30.31 8.94
C VAL A 106 -1.46 -30.22 7.85
N ILE A 107 -1.49 -31.15 6.90
CA ILE A 107 -0.57 -31.19 5.76
C ILE A 107 -1.31 -30.67 4.54
N CYS A 108 -0.96 -29.46 4.08
CA CYS A 108 -1.53 -28.84 2.89
C CYS A 108 -0.79 -29.33 1.64
N GLY A 109 -1.43 -30.19 0.84
CA GLY A 109 -0.82 -30.86 -0.31
C GLY A 109 0.02 -32.06 0.13
N ALA A 110 -0.59 -33.00 0.85
CA ALA A 110 0.15 -34.15 1.39
C ALA A 110 0.70 -35.07 0.28
N GLY A 111 -0.01 -35.20 -0.85
CA GLY A 111 0.40 -36.06 -1.95
C GLY A 111 0.75 -37.46 -1.46
N MET A 112 1.95 -37.93 -1.80
CA MET A 112 2.45 -39.28 -1.43
C MET A 112 3.17 -39.31 -0.07
N ASP A 113 2.91 -38.36 0.83
CA ASP A 113 3.50 -38.34 2.17
C ASP A 113 3.09 -39.58 2.99
N THR A 114 4.04 -40.13 3.75
CA THR A 114 3.89 -41.38 4.52
C THR A 114 3.89 -41.14 6.03
N PHE A 115 3.92 -39.89 6.49
CA PHE A 115 4.02 -39.51 7.90
C PHE A 115 2.97 -40.23 8.76
N ALA A 116 1.72 -40.25 8.30
CA ALA A 116 0.62 -40.94 8.96
C ALA A 116 0.97 -42.39 9.37
N PHE A 117 1.68 -43.13 8.51
CA PHE A 117 2.05 -44.53 8.72
C PHE A 117 3.37 -44.72 9.46
N ARG A 118 4.28 -43.74 9.37
CA ARG A 118 5.56 -43.74 10.13
C ARG A 118 5.41 -43.21 11.56
N ASN A 119 4.35 -42.45 11.83
CA ASN A 119 4.12 -41.80 13.11
C ASN A 119 3.44 -42.75 14.11
N GLU A 120 4.16 -43.07 15.18
CA GLU A 120 3.62 -43.88 16.28
C GLU A 120 2.88 -43.05 17.34
N ASN A 121 2.94 -41.71 17.27
CA ASN A 121 2.29 -40.84 18.25
C ASN A 121 0.81 -40.63 17.93
N SER A 122 -0.07 -41.36 18.62
CA SER A 122 -1.53 -41.25 18.47
C SER A 122 -2.14 -39.95 18.99
N ASP A 123 -1.40 -39.14 19.74
CA ASP A 123 -1.86 -37.82 20.23
C ASP A 123 -1.78 -36.73 19.13
N ILE A 124 -1.11 -37.01 18.01
CA ILE A 124 -1.12 -36.14 16.82
C ILE A 124 -2.29 -36.56 15.92
N HIS A 125 -3.34 -35.74 15.87
CA HIS A 125 -4.43 -35.93 14.89
C HIS A 125 -4.04 -35.34 13.53
N VAL A 126 -3.94 -36.17 12.52
CA VAL A 126 -3.44 -35.79 11.18
C VAL A 126 -4.60 -35.51 10.24
N PHE A 127 -4.54 -34.37 9.56
CA PHE A 127 -5.41 -34.00 8.45
C PHE A 127 -4.55 -33.84 7.20
N GLU A 128 -4.76 -34.72 6.23
CA GLU A 128 -4.09 -34.65 4.93
C GLU A 128 -5.02 -34.01 3.92
N LEU A 129 -4.65 -32.83 3.44
CA LEU A 129 -5.42 -32.05 2.49
C LEU A 129 -4.84 -32.25 1.10
N ASP A 130 -5.65 -32.79 0.19
CA ASP A 130 -5.24 -33.06 -1.19
C ASP A 130 -6.39 -32.85 -2.16
N HIS A 131 -6.02 -32.56 -3.41
CA HIS A 131 -6.97 -32.58 -4.53
C HIS A 131 -7.72 -33.93 -4.57
N PRO A 132 -9.02 -33.97 -4.88
CA PRO A 132 -9.81 -35.19 -4.88
C PRO A 132 -9.18 -36.36 -5.66
N ASP A 133 -8.54 -36.08 -6.80
CA ASP A 133 -7.85 -37.10 -7.61
C ASP A 133 -6.60 -37.66 -6.92
N THR A 134 -5.73 -36.80 -6.38
CA THR A 134 -4.52 -37.21 -5.63
C THR A 134 -4.90 -38.05 -4.41
N ARG A 135 -5.94 -37.63 -3.68
CA ARG A 135 -6.47 -38.38 -2.54
C ARG A 135 -6.99 -39.76 -2.97
N ARG A 136 -7.74 -39.84 -4.07
CA ARG A 136 -8.26 -41.12 -4.59
C ARG A 136 -7.11 -42.06 -4.91
N TYR A 137 -6.11 -41.58 -5.64
CA TYR A 137 -4.93 -42.37 -6.01
C TYR A 137 -4.21 -42.92 -4.78
N LYS A 138 -3.91 -42.06 -3.79
CA LYS A 138 -3.27 -42.48 -2.54
C LYS A 138 -4.07 -43.55 -1.80
N LEU A 139 -5.39 -43.40 -1.70
CA LEU A 139 -6.25 -44.38 -1.02
C LEU A 139 -6.34 -45.72 -1.78
N GLU A 140 -6.35 -45.70 -3.11
CA GLU A 140 -6.26 -46.92 -3.92
C GLU A 140 -4.94 -47.64 -3.70
N ARG A 141 -3.84 -46.90 -3.60
CA ARG A 141 -2.53 -47.45 -3.32
C ARG A 141 -2.43 -48.06 -1.92
N ILE A 142 -2.89 -47.34 -0.89
CA ILE A 142 -2.98 -47.85 0.49
C ILE A 142 -3.76 -49.17 0.52
N ARG A 143 -4.86 -49.25 -0.23
CA ARG A 143 -5.67 -50.47 -0.34
C ARG A 143 -4.91 -51.61 -1.03
N GLN A 144 -4.20 -51.34 -2.13
CA GLN A 144 -3.39 -52.35 -2.84
C GLN A 144 -2.25 -52.89 -1.98
N LEU A 145 -1.67 -52.05 -1.13
CA LEU A 145 -0.62 -52.41 -0.18
C LEU A 145 -1.14 -53.12 1.08
N GLU A 146 -2.47 -53.23 1.23
CA GLU A 146 -3.14 -53.77 2.41
C GLU A 146 -2.73 -53.07 3.73
N TRP A 147 -2.45 -51.76 3.64
CA TRP A 147 -2.08 -50.96 4.81
C TRP A 147 -3.29 -50.58 5.65
N ASN A 148 -3.18 -50.80 6.96
CA ASN A 148 -4.20 -50.38 7.92
C ASN A 148 -4.10 -48.87 8.16
N ILE A 149 -5.14 -48.13 7.78
CA ILE A 149 -5.20 -46.68 8.00
C ILE A 149 -5.22 -46.39 9.52
N PRO A 150 -4.27 -45.59 10.04
CA PRO A 150 -4.26 -45.20 11.45
C PRO A 150 -5.52 -44.43 11.84
N LYS A 151 -6.03 -44.67 13.06
CA LYS A 151 -7.30 -44.09 13.53
C LYS A 151 -7.29 -42.57 13.69
N ASN A 152 -6.10 -41.99 13.88
CA ASN A 152 -5.86 -40.57 14.09
C ASN A 152 -5.61 -39.80 12.78
N VAL A 153 -5.90 -40.37 11.61
CA VAL A 153 -5.67 -39.75 10.30
C VAL A 153 -6.99 -39.51 9.58
N LYS A 154 -7.13 -38.32 8.97
CA LYS A 154 -8.25 -37.92 8.12
C LYS A 154 -7.72 -37.47 6.76
N TYR A 155 -8.12 -38.16 5.70
CA TYR A 155 -7.87 -37.75 4.32
C TYR A 155 -9.00 -36.83 3.85
N VAL A 156 -8.69 -35.55 3.68
CA VAL A 156 -9.63 -34.46 3.42
C VAL A 156 -9.50 -34.02 1.96
N PRO A 157 -10.51 -34.28 1.09
CA PRO A 157 -10.50 -33.79 -0.28
C PRO A 157 -10.69 -32.27 -0.31
N ILE A 158 -9.84 -31.55 -1.02
CA ILE A 158 -9.93 -30.10 -1.21
C ILE A 158 -9.32 -29.65 -2.53
N ASP A 159 -10.05 -28.84 -3.30
CA ASP A 159 -9.51 -28.02 -4.39
C ASP A 159 -9.28 -26.60 -3.87
N PHE A 160 -8.02 -26.24 -3.59
CA PHE A 160 -7.66 -24.92 -3.06
C PHE A 160 -8.11 -23.73 -3.94
N SER A 161 -8.42 -23.97 -5.22
CA SER A 161 -8.92 -22.94 -6.14
C SER A 161 -10.43 -22.73 -6.08
N LYS A 162 -11.19 -23.70 -5.55
CA LYS A 162 -12.67 -23.70 -5.55
C LYS A 162 -13.27 -23.75 -4.15
N ASP A 163 -12.62 -24.45 -3.23
CA ASP A 163 -13.19 -24.77 -1.92
C ASP A 163 -12.72 -23.83 -0.80
N ASP A 164 -13.58 -23.62 0.20
CA ASP A 164 -13.19 -22.94 1.44
C ASP A 164 -12.57 -23.95 2.42
N MET A 165 -11.24 -23.85 2.56
CA MET A 165 -10.45 -24.64 3.49
C MET A 165 -10.99 -24.63 4.93
N ILE A 166 -11.54 -23.50 5.40
CA ILE A 166 -12.06 -23.38 6.77
C ILE A 166 -13.28 -24.28 6.96
N GLU A 167 -14.20 -24.26 6.01
CA GLU A 167 -15.41 -25.05 6.04
C GLU A 167 -15.09 -26.55 5.92
N VAL A 168 -14.21 -26.91 5.00
CA VAL A 168 -13.80 -28.29 4.72
C VAL A 168 -13.10 -28.92 5.93
N LEU A 169 -12.17 -28.22 6.57
CA LEU A 169 -11.49 -28.72 7.78
C LEU A 169 -12.45 -28.88 8.95
N LYS A 170 -13.33 -27.90 9.20
CA LYS A 170 -14.34 -28.00 10.27
C LYS A 170 -15.26 -29.20 10.07
N LYS A 171 -15.76 -29.42 8.84
CA LYS A 171 -16.57 -30.61 8.51
C LYS A 171 -15.83 -31.93 8.71
N SER A 172 -14.50 -31.90 8.59
CA SER A 172 -13.63 -33.07 8.76
C SER A 172 -13.27 -33.35 10.23
N GLY A 173 -13.73 -32.52 11.17
CA GLY A 173 -13.51 -32.68 12.60
C GLY A 173 -12.29 -31.91 13.14
N PHE A 174 -11.73 -30.97 12.37
CA PHE A 174 -10.70 -30.06 12.87
C PHE A 174 -11.26 -29.15 13.97
N ASN A 175 -10.54 -29.02 15.07
CA ASN A 175 -10.90 -28.17 16.20
C ASN A 175 -9.97 -26.93 16.27
N PRO A 176 -10.46 -25.73 15.98
CA PRO A 176 -9.66 -24.50 16.05
C PRO A 176 -9.12 -24.15 17.43
N GLU A 177 -9.68 -24.74 18.50
CA GLU A 177 -9.25 -24.52 19.89
C GLU A 177 -8.08 -25.43 20.29
N VAL A 178 -7.68 -26.38 19.45
CA VAL A 178 -6.56 -27.30 19.72
C VAL A 178 -5.30 -26.78 19.01
N PRO A 179 -4.14 -26.73 19.70
CA PRO A 179 -2.88 -26.35 19.09
C PRO A 179 -2.61 -27.15 17.83
N SER A 180 -2.42 -26.43 16.74
CA SER A 180 -2.30 -27.02 15.41
C SER A 180 -0.95 -26.68 14.79
N PHE A 181 -0.35 -27.66 14.13
CA PHE A 181 0.84 -27.51 13.32
C PHE A 181 0.41 -27.62 11.86
N PHE A 182 0.67 -26.60 11.05
CA PHE A 182 0.35 -26.57 9.63
C PHE A 182 1.64 -26.71 8.82
N SER A 183 1.63 -27.54 7.78
CA SER A 183 2.75 -27.62 6.83
C SER A 183 2.27 -27.33 5.41
N ILE A 184 3.04 -26.49 4.70
CA ILE A 184 2.86 -26.18 3.28
C ILE A 184 4.21 -26.46 2.61
N LEU A 185 4.46 -27.72 2.27
CA LEU A 185 5.77 -28.15 1.78
C LEU A 185 5.76 -28.37 0.27
N GLY A 186 6.59 -27.65 -0.47
CA GLY A 186 6.70 -27.77 -1.92
C GLY A 186 5.54 -27.16 -2.72
N VAL A 187 4.63 -26.43 -2.07
CA VAL A 187 3.46 -25.82 -2.74
C VAL A 187 3.70 -24.35 -3.07
N THR A 188 4.42 -23.61 -2.22
CA THR A 188 4.64 -22.15 -2.33
C THR A 188 5.28 -21.72 -3.66
N TYR A 189 6.08 -22.59 -4.27
CA TYR A 189 6.69 -22.45 -5.60
C TYR A 189 5.68 -22.14 -6.72
N TYR A 190 4.43 -22.56 -6.51
CA TYR A 190 3.35 -22.48 -7.49
C TYR A 190 2.24 -21.51 -7.07
N LEU A 191 2.46 -20.76 -5.99
CA LEU A 191 1.53 -19.73 -5.52
C LEU A 191 2.08 -18.35 -5.87
N SER A 192 1.20 -17.43 -6.27
CA SER A 192 1.53 -16.01 -6.28
C SER A 192 1.47 -15.44 -4.86
N LEU A 193 2.13 -14.31 -4.61
CA LEU A 193 2.12 -13.65 -3.30
C LEU A 193 0.69 -13.43 -2.74
N PRO A 194 -0.30 -12.92 -3.50
CA PRO A 194 -1.67 -12.76 -2.98
C PRO A 194 -2.32 -14.08 -2.55
N VAL A 195 -2.09 -15.17 -3.30
CA VAL A 195 -2.66 -16.49 -2.97
C VAL A 195 -1.97 -17.08 -1.73
N PHE A 196 -0.66 -16.87 -1.60
CA PHE A 196 0.08 -17.22 -0.39
C PHE A 196 -0.47 -16.44 0.82
N GLU A 197 -0.62 -15.12 0.73
CA GLU A 197 -1.17 -14.28 1.81
C GLU A 197 -2.57 -14.72 2.25
N GLN A 198 -3.45 -15.02 1.28
CA GLN A 198 -4.79 -15.54 1.56
C GLN A 198 -4.75 -16.92 2.25
N THR A 199 -3.80 -17.77 1.89
CA THR A 199 -3.61 -19.08 2.53
C THR A 199 -3.18 -18.91 3.99
N ILE A 200 -2.22 -18.03 4.26
CA ILE A 200 -1.77 -17.69 5.62
C ILE A 200 -2.92 -17.09 6.44
N GLU A 201 -3.75 -16.24 5.85
CA GLU A 201 -4.95 -15.68 6.49
C GLU A 201 -5.94 -16.78 6.91
N LYS A 202 -6.27 -17.71 6.01
CA LYS A 202 -7.18 -18.82 6.33
C LYS A 202 -6.63 -19.68 7.47
N ILE A 203 -5.34 -20.03 7.43
CA ILE A 203 -4.67 -20.78 8.50
C ILE A 203 -4.73 -20.01 9.83
N SER A 204 -4.43 -18.71 9.81
CA SER A 204 -4.51 -17.83 10.98
C SER A 204 -5.90 -17.84 11.64
N ARG A 205 -6.98 -17.78 10.84
CA ARG A 205 -8.36 -17.80 11.33
C ARG A 205 -8.77 -19.12 12.01
N MET A 206 -8.05 -20.20 11.73
CA MET A 206 -8.27 -21.53 12.31
C MET A 206 -7.29 -21.88 13.44
N SER A 207 -6.33 -21.00 13.72
CA SER A 207 -5.23 -21.28 14.64
C SER A 207 -5.46 -20.60 15.97
N CYS A 208 -5.54 -21.38 17.05
CA CYS A 208 -5.38 -20.84 18.41
C CYS A 208 -3.95 -20.35 18.64
N GLU A 209 -3.73 -19.59 19.71
CA GLU A 209 -2.39 -19.20 20.15
C GLU A 209 -1.47 -20.41 20.30
N GLY A 210 -0.20 -20.24 19.94
CA GLY A 210 0.81 -21.27 20.05
C GLY A 210 0.87 -22.23 18.88
N SER A 211 -0.18 -22.29 18.05
CA SER A 211 -0.19 -23.01 16.76
C SER A 211 0.96 -22.57 15.88
N LYS A 212 1.51 -23.48 15.08
CA LYS A 212 2.66 -23.20 14.21
C LYS A 212 2.36 -23.47 12.74
N ILE A 213 3.04 -22.75 11.87
CA ILE A 213 3.07 -23.02 10.43
C ILE A 213 4.52 -23.18 9.98
N VAL A 214 4.77 -24.21 9.17
CA VAL A 214 6.05 -24.47 8.50
C VAL A 214 5.88 -24.50 6.99
N PHE A 215 6.79 -23.87 6.27
CA PHE A 215 6.82 -23.90 4.80
C PHE A 215 8.23 -23.63 4.27
N ASP A 216 8.52 -24.19 3.09
CA ASP A 216 9.65 -23.82 2.25
C ASP A 216 9.21 -22.80 1.19
N PHE A 217 10.12 -21.94 0.72
CA PHE A 217 9.85 -21.06 -0.41
C PHE A 217 11.14 -20.72 -1.19
N PRO A 218 11.04 -20.51 -2.51
CA PRO A 218 12.12 -19.97 -3.32
C PRO A 218 12.18 -18.44 -3.22
N ASP A 219 13.37 -17.86 -3.11
CA ASP A 219 13.53 -16.40 -3.04
C ASP A 219 13.45 -15.70 -4.41
N ASP A 220 13.51 -14.37 -4.42
CA ASP A 220 13.44 -13.52 -5.61
C ASP A 220 14.60 -13.73 -6.62
N THR A 221 15.69 -14.41 -6.23
CA THR A 221 16.78 -14.76 -7.15
C THR A 221 16.42 -15.90 -8.12
N THR A 222 15.31 -16.58 -7.89
CA THR A 222 14.84 -17.74 -8.68
C THR A 222 14.72 -17.47 -10.17
N PHE A 223 14.31 -16.25 -10.54
CA PHE A 223 14.13 -15.82 -11.92
C PHE A 223 15.14 -14.75 -12.37
N SER A 224 16.23 -14.58 -11.61
CA SER A 224 17.28 -13.64 -11.96
C SER A 224 18.05 -14.10 -13.20
N GLU A 225 18.36 -13.18 -14.12
CA GLU A 225 19.21 -13.45 -15.29
C GLU A 225 20.61 -13.93 -14.87
N ASP A 226 21.13 -13.39 -13.76
CA ASP A 226 22.42 -13.79 -13.15
C ASP A 226 22.30 -14.99 -12.19
N GLY A 227 21.17 -15.70 -12.20
CA GLY A 227 20.89 -16.80 -11.28
C GLY A 227 21.92 -17.93 -11.31
N VAL A 228 22.12 -18.59 -10.16
CA VAL A 228 23.02 -19.75 -10.03
C VAL A 228 22.49 -20.89 -10.90
N GLU A 229 23.39 -21.58 -11.61
CA GLU A 229 23.06 -22.66 -12.56
C GLU A 229 22.07 -23.71 -12.01
N ARG A 230 22.24 -24.12 -10.75
CA ARG A 230 21.34 -25.11 -10.11
C ARG A 230 19.90 -24.61 -9.98
N VAL A 231 19.73 -23.32 -9.71
CA VAL A 231 18.42 -22.67 -9.55
C VAL A 231 17.71 -22.61 -10.90
N ARG A 232 18.39 -22.15 -11.96
CA ARG A 232 17.83 -22.15 -13.32
C ARG A 232 17.45 -23.57 -13.75
N ARG A 233 18.35 -24.53 -13.53
CA ARG A 233 18.12 -25.92 -13.90
C ARG A 233 16.89 -26.51 -13.21
N LEU A 234 16.67 -26.25 -11.92
CA LEU A 234 15.46 -26.70 -11.23
C LEU A 234 14.19 -26.06 -11.84
N SER A 235 14.23 -24.76 -12.13
CA SER A 235 13.11 -24.06 -12.79
C SER A 235 12.80 -24.68 -14.17
N GLU A 236 13.82 -24.95 -14.99
CA GLU A 236 13.69 -25.66 -16.28
C GLU A 236 13.07 -27.04 -16.14
N ILE A 237 13.52 -27.83 -15.15
CA ILE A 237 12.98 -29.17 -14.89
C ILE A 237 11.48 -29.08 -14.60
N THR A 238 11.08 -28.20 -13.68
CA THR A 238 9.66 -28.05 -13.33
C THR A 238 8.82 -27.58 -14.52
N ALA A 239 9.36 -26.70 -15.37
CA ALA A 239 8.71 -26.27 -16.60
C ALA A 239 8.57 -27.41 -17.63
N LYS A 240 9.61 -28.23 -17.84
CA LYS A 240 9.57 -29.42 -18.71
C LYS A 240 8.52 -30.43 -18.25
N LEU A 241 8.30 -30.54 -16.94
CA LEU A 241 7.28 -31.40 -16.33
C LEU A 241 5.86 -30.80 -16.38
N GLY A 242 5.68 -29.61 -16.96
CA GLY A 242 4.37 -28.96 -17.09
C GLY A 242 3.90 -28.24 -15.82
N GLU A 243 4.78 -28.08 -14.83
CA GLU A 243 4.50 -27.44 -13.54
C GLU A 243 5.50 -26.30 -13.28
N PRO A 244 5.54 -25.23 -14.10
CA PRO A 244 6.52 -24.17 -13.93
C PRO A 244 6.32 -23.42 -12.60
N MET A 245 7.42 -23.10 -11.93
CA MET A 245 7.42 -22.21 -10.77
C MET A 245 6.85 -20.84 -11.17
N GLN A 246 6.05 -20.24 -10.29
CA GLN A 246 5.31 -19.01 -10.60
C GLN A 246 5.88 -17.77 -9.92
N HIS A 247 6.56 -17.92 -8.78
CA HIS A 247 6.96 -16.79 -7.96
C HIS A 247 8.22 -17.09 -7.12
N GLY A 248 9.07 -16.08 -6.99
CA GLY A 248 10.20 -16.04 -6.07
C GLY A 248 9.95 -14.91 -5.08
N TYR A 249 9.98 -15.22 -3.78
CA TYR A 249 9.53 -14.30 -2.74
C TYR A 249 10.71 -13.56 -2.13
N SER A 250 10.58 -12.25 -1.91
CA SER A 250 11.50 -11.60 -0.98
C SER A 250 11.21 -12.08 0.45
N VAL A 251 12.26 -12.20 1.26
CA VAL A 251 12.12 -12.58 2.69
C VAL A 251 11.23 -11.57 3.43
N GLN A 252 11.27 -10.30 3.04
CA GLN A 252 10.46 -9.26 3.65
C GLN A 252 8.96 -9.44 3.37
N GLU A 253 8.57 -9.79 2.13
CA GLU A 253 7.17 -10.08 1.79
C GLU A 253 6.63 -11.23 2.65
N VAL A 254 7.39 -12.32 2.77
CA VAL A 254 7.00 -13.48 3.59
C VAL A 254 6.83 -13.10 5.06
N ILE A 255 7.77 -12.36 5.64
CA ILE A 255 7.70 -11.92 7.04
C ILE A 255 6.51 -10.96 7.25
N GLN A 256 6.25 -10.06 6.29
CA GLN A 256 5.12 -9.14 6.38
C GLN A 256 3.78 -9.88 6.28
N ALA A 257 3.65 -10.83 5.35
CA ALA A 257 2.47 -11.67 5.20
C ALA A 257 2.13 -12.40 6.50
N LEU A 258 3.13 -13.04 7.13
CA LEU A 258 2.97 -13.68 8.44
C LEU A 258 2.56 -12.68 9.52
N ARG A 259 3.26 -11.54 9.62
CA ARG A 259 2.99 -10.52 10.64
C ARG A 259 1.59 -9.92 10.54
N ARG A 260 1.08 -9.68 9.33
CA ARG A 260 -0.31 -9.19 9.11
C ARG A 260 -1.34 -10.16 9.70
N GLN A 261 -1.03 -11.45 9.70
CA GLN A 261 -1.89 -12.51 10.21
C GLN A 261 -1.56 -12.93 11.66
N GLY A 262 -0.74 -12.16 12.38
CA GLY A 262 -0.39 -12.45 13.79
C GLY A 262 0.54 -13.63 13.99
N PHE A 263 1.26 -14.05 12.94
CA PHE A 263 2.35 -15.01 13.04
C PHE A 263 3.68 -14.26 13.25
N VAL A 264 4.52 -14.80 14.13
CA VAL A 264 5.89 -14.34 14.35
C VAL A 264 6.85 -15.45 13.92
N THR A 265 7.87 -15.10 13.15
CA THR A 265 8.92 -16.04 12.74
C THR A 265 9.64 -16.58 13.97
N ASP A 266 9.47 -17.87 14.21
CA ASP A 266 10.13 -18.63 15.29
C ASP A 266 11.51 -19.10 14.82
N SER A 267 11.60 -19.54 13.55
CA SER A 267 12.85 -19.97 12.93
C SER A 267 12.89 -19.61 11.45
N HIS A 268 14.04 -19.11 10.99
CA HIS A 268 14.33 -18.90 9.56
C HIS A 268 15.61 -19.63 9.20
N GLN A 269 15.46 -20.69 8.41
CA GLN A 269 16.55 -21.43 7.80
C GLN A 269 16.85 -20.82 6.43
N THR A 270 17.94 -20.05 6.36
CA THR A 270 18.47 -19.57 5.08
C THR A 270 19.21 -20.68 4.35
N PRO A 271 19.46 -20.56 3.03
CA PRO A 271 20.30 -21.47 2.26
C PRO A 271 21.58 -21.90 3.01
N ARG A 272 22.28 -20.94 3.61
CA ARG A 272 23.48 -21.17 4.41
C ARG A 272 23.21 -22.02 5.67
N LYS A 273 22.13 -21.73 6.41
CA LYS A 273 21.77 -22.51 7.61
C LYS A 273 21.33 -23.92 7.25
N ILE A 274 20.60 -24.08 6.15
CA ILE A 274 20.21 -25.40 5.61
C ILE A 274 21.46 -26.19 5.24
N GLN A 275 22.43 -25.55 4.57
CA GLN A 275 23.72 -26.16 4.24
C GLN A 275 24.45 -26.65 5.48
N GLN A 276 24.56 -25.82 6.52
CA GLN A 276 25.20 -26.17 7.78
C GLN A 276 24.45 -27.29 8.52
N HIS A 277 23.13 -27.24 8.56
CA HIS A 277 22.34 -28.18 9.35
C HIS A 277 22.27 -29.58 8.73
N PHE A 278 22.09 -29.66 7.41
CA PHE A 278 21.77 -30.92 6.75
C PHE A 278 22.86 -31.43 5.80
N PHE A 279 23.72 -30.54 5.30
CA PHE A 279 24.60 -30.84 4.17
C PHE A 279 26.11 -30.61 4.44
N GLU A 280 26.49 -30.24 5.67
CA GLU A 280 27.88 -30.03 6.05
C GLU A 280 28.65 -31.36 6.03
N ASP A 281 29.87 -31.32 5.49
CA ASP A 281 30.82 -32.45 5.43
C ASP A 281 30.31 -33.77 4.84
N ARG A 282 29.35 -33.69 3.90
CA ARG A 282 28.79 -34.86 3.24
C ARG A 282 29.70 -35.45 2.17
N ALA A 283 29.82 -36.78 2.17
CA ALA A 283 30.62 -37.54 1.21
C ALA A 283 29.90 -37.75 -0.15
N ASP A 284 28.60 -37.47 -0.23
CA ASP A 284 27.78 -37.65 -1.44
C ASP A 284 27.57 -36.37 -2.26
N GLU A 285 28.31 -35.30 -1.89
CA GLU A 285 28.33 -33.99 -2.54
C GLU A 285 26.97 -33.26 -2.61
N GLN A 286 25.92 -33.77 -1.95
CA GLN A 286 24.65 -33.06 -1.83
C GLN A 286 24.84 -31.73 -1.07
N LYS A 287 24.20 -30.66 -1.57
CA LYS A 287 24.26 -29.31 -1.00
C LYS A 287 22.88 -28.68 -0.97
N ALA A 288 22.66 -27.78 0.00
CA ALA A 288 21.47 -26.95 0.02
C ALA A 288 21.38 -26.11 -1.27
N PHE A 289 20.16 -25.77 -1.66
CA PHE A 289 19.93 -24.85 -2.76
C PHE A 289 20.20 -23.41 -2.34
N GLU A 290 20.70 -22.62 -3.28
CA GLU A 290 21.21 -21.27 -3.05
C GLU A 290 20.11 -20.25 -2.76
N ASN A 291 18.85 -20.56 -3.13
CA ASN A 291 17.70 -19.66 -3.09
C ASN A 291 16.51 -20.21 -2.29
N ILE A 292 16.64 -21.36 -1.61
CA ILE A 292 15.53 -21.99 -0.88
C ILE A 292 15.63 -21.69 0.61
N HIS A 293 14.53 -21.22 1.17
CA HIS A 293 14.41 -20.89 2.59
C HIS A 293 13.33 -21.74 3.27
N PHE A 294 13.52 -22.06 4.56
CA PHE A 294 12.46 -22.62 5.40
C PHE A 294 12.08 -21.64 6.50
N ILE A 295 10.78 -21.48 6.74
CA ILE A 295 10.24 -20.69 7.84
C ILE A 295 9.40 -21.57 8.74
N LEU A 296 9.64 -21.45 10.05
CA LEU A 296 8.70 -21.84 11.09
C LEU A 296 8.18 -20.56 11.72
N ALA A 297 6.86 -20.38 11.77
CA ALA A 297 6.24 -19.25 12.42
C ALA A 297 5.21 -19.71 13.46
N VAL A 298 5.12 -18.99 14.57
CA VAL A 298 4.21 -19.27 15.67
C VAL A 298 3.11 -18.22 15.72
N LYS A 299 1.87 -18.67 15.90
CA LYS A 299 0.71 -17.82 16.16
C LYS A 299 0.88 -17.25 17.55
N LYS A 300 1.12 -15.94 17.63
CA LYS A 300 1.07 -15.22 18.91
C LYS A 300 -0.35 -14.71 19.12
N GLU A 301 -0.71 -14.48 20.37
CA GLU A 301 -1.86 -13.64 20.68
C GLU A 301 -1.73 -12.38 19.82
N LYS A 302 -2.78 -12.06 19.04
CA LYS A 302 -2.80 -10.79 18.32
C LYS A 302 -2.67 -9.77 19.45
N GLU A 303 -1.50 -9.15 19.62
CA GLU A 303 -1.41 -7.95 20.43
C GLU A 303 -2.55 -7.09 19.87
N LYS A 304 -3.60 -6.87 20.67
CA LYS A 304 -4.58 -5.85 20.38
C LYS A 304 -3.82 -4.54 20.52
N MET A 305 -2.94 -4.25 19.55
CA MET A 305 -2.48 -2.91 19.32
C MET A 305 -3.76 -2.15 19.11
N LYS A 306 -4.05 -1.27 20.06
CA LYS A 306 -5.21 -0.40 19.98
C LYS A 306 -5.09 0.31 18.63
N PRO A 307 -6.08 0.17 17.72
CA PRO A 307 -6.02 0.86 16.45
C PRO A 307 -5.82 2.35 16.74
N VAL A 308 -4.84 2.95 16.06
CA VAL A 308 -4.59 4.37 16.18
C VAL A 308 -5.71 5.06 15.41
N ILE A 309 -6.43 5.95 16.08
CA ILE A 309 -7.45 6.77 15.42
C ILE A 309 -6.78 8.06 15.01
N PHE A 310 -6.68 8.28 13.70
CA PHE A 310 -6.21 9.55 13.15
C PHE A 310 -7.38 10.30 12.53
N THR A 311 -7.40 11.62 12.69
CA THR A 311 -8.53 12.45 12.30
C THR A 311 -8.08 13.63 11.48
N SER A 312 -8.80 13.89 10.38
CA SER A 312 -8.68 15.10 9.58
C SER A 312 -10.05 15.76 9.42
N GLU A 313 -10.03 17.02 9.01
CA GLU A 313 -11.24 17.81 8.77
C GLU A 313 -11.15 18.62 7.47
N SER A 314 -12.31 19.10 7.01
CA SER A 314 -12.42 20.06 5.92
C SER A 314 -13.64 20.97 6.11
N VAL A 315 -13.76 21.97 5.24
CA VAL A 315 -14.83 22.96 5.28
C VAL A 315 -15.29 23.27 3.86
N THR A 316 -16.54 23.69 3.68
CA THR A 316 -17.07 24.06 2.36
C THR A 316 -16.49 25.40 1.91
N LYS A 317 -16.70 25.73 0.63
CA LYS A 317 -16.36 27.07 0.10
C LYS A 317 -17.12 28.22 0.77
N GLY A 318 -18.21 27.95 1.49
CA GLY A 318 -18.98 28.95 2.23
C GLY A 318 -18.44 29.27 3.62
N HIS A 319 -17.50 28.48 4.15
CA HIS A 319 -16.86 28.79 5.43
C HIS A 319 -16.12 30.14 5.35
N PRO A 320 -16.21 31.03 6.35
CA PRO A 320 -15.71 32.40 6.23
C PRO A 320 -14.20 32.49 5.91
N ASP A 321 -13.35 31.64 6.50
CA ASP A 321 -11.94 31.59 6.09
C ASP A 321 -11.75 31.18 4.61
N LYS A 322 -12.57 30.27 4.09
CA LYS A 322 -12.52 29.88 2.67
C LYS A 322 -13.13 30.93 1.75
N VAL A 323 -14.10 31.70 2.22
CA VAL A 323 -14.55 32.91 1.53
C VAL A 323 -13.38 33.87 1.33
N SER A 324 -12.59 34.11 2.38
CA SER A 324 -11.39 34.96 2.29
C SER A 324 -10.34 34.41 1.33
N ASP A 325 -10.03 33.10 1.40
CA ASP A 325 -9.09 32.45 0.47
C ASP A 325 -9.54 32.55 -0.99
N ILE A 326 -10.83 32.31 -1.27
CA ILE A 326 -11.41 32.37 -2.62
C ILE A 326 -11.39 33.79 -3.17
N ILE A 327 -11.69 34.80 -2.35
CA ILE A 327 -11.61 36.20 -2.77
C ILE A 327 -10.15 36.57 -3.11
N SER A 328 -9.21 36.24 -2.22
CA SER A 328 -7.78 36.48 -2.42
C SER A 328 -7.26 35.85 -3.73
N ASP A 329 -7.60 34.58 -4.00
CA ASP A 329 -7.17 33.92 -5.24
C ASP A 329 -7.96 34.36 -6.49
N SER A 330 -9.21 34.82 -6.35
CA SER A 330 -9.96 35.40 -7.47
C SER A 330 -9.32 36.71 -7.94
N ILE A 331 -8.81 37.52 -7.00
CA ILE A 331 -8.06 38.74 -7.31
C ILE A 331 -6.73 38.39 -7.99
N LEU A 332 -5.99 37.40 -7.47
CA LEU A 332 -4.77 36.91 -8.11
C LEU A 332 -5.01 36.45 -9.56
N ASP A 333 -6.03 35.61 -9.78
CA ASP A 333 -6.38 35.13 -11.11
C ASP A 333 -6.76 36.29 -12.05
N ALA A 334 -7.50 37.28 -11.55
CA ALA A 334 -7.84 38.47 -12.33
C ALA A 334 -6.57 39.21 -12.80
N TYR A 335 -5.59 39.42 -11.92
CA TYR A 335 -4.31 40.03 -12.28
C TYR A 335 -3.51 39.17 -13.27
N LEU A 336 -3.33 37.87 -13.00
CA LEU A 336 -2.55 36.97 -13.86
C LEU A 336 -3.17 36.76 -15.25
N SER A 337 -4.50 36.91 -15.38
CA SER A 337 -5.18 36.82 -16.67
C SER A 337 -4.82 37.94 -17.64
N LYS A 338 -4.40 39.11 -17.13
CA LYS A 338 -4.04 40.29 -17.93
C LYS A 338 -2.54 40.57 -17.94
N ASP A 339 -1.88 40.33 -16.80
CA ASP A 339 -0.43 40.49 -16.63
C ASP A 339 0.12 39.26 -15.91
N PRO A 340 0.65 38.27 -16.65
CA PRO A 340 1.23 37.05 -16.10
C PRO A 340 2.46 37.28 -15.21
N THR A 341 3.01 38.49 -15.18
CA THR A 341 4.18 38.86 -14.35
C THR A 341 3.79 39.62 -13.07
N SER A 342 2.49 39.82 -12.83
CA SER A 342 1.94 40.48 -11.64
C SER A 342 2.51 39.88 -10.35
N ARG A 343 2.93 40.77 -9.44
CA ARG A 343 3.27 40.41 -8.06
C ARG A 343 2.09 40.73 -7.17
N VAL A 344 1.56 39.72 -6.50
CA VAL A 344 0.32 39.80 -5.73
C VAL A 344 0.55 39.14 -4.38
N ALA A 345 0.17 39.85 -3.32
CA ALA A 345 0.09 39.37 -1.94
C ALA A 345 -1.17 40.02 -1.32
N VAL A 346 -2.33 39.47 -1.62
CA VAL A 346 -3.63 40.01 -1.18
C VAL A 346 -4.21 39.17 -0.06
N GLU A 347 -4.40 39.78 1.09
CA GLU A 347 -5.03 39.19 2.25
C GLU A 347 -6.46 39.73 2.39
N THR A 348 -7.40 38.84 2.72
CA THR A 348 -8.82 39.15 2.83
C THR A 348 -9.31 38.88 4.25
N VAL A 349 -9.99 39.85 4.85
CA VAL A 349 -10.73 39.70 6.11
C VAL A 349 -12.21 39.86 5.85
N THR A 350 -13.03 38.96 6.37
CA THR A 350 -14.50 39.02 6.26
C THR A 350 -15.14 38.99 7.66
N LYS A 351 -16.14 39.84 7.89
CA LYS A 351 -17.01 39.78 9.08
C LYS A 351 -18.33 40.49 8.82
N ASN A 352 -19.44 39.95 9.32
CA ASN A 352 -20.79 40.45 9.09
C ASN A 352 -21.04 40.66 7.58
N ASN A 353 -21.38 41.89 7.16
CA ASN A 353 -21.55 42.25 5.75
C ASN A 353 -20.36 43.06 5.19
N THR A 354 -19.14 42.83 5.69
CA THR A 354 -17.95 43.61 5.34
C THR A 354 -16.81 42.71 4.86
N VAL A 355 -16.12 43.16 3.80
CA VAL A 355 -14.88 42.58 3.26
C VAL A 355 -13.80 43.64 3.31
N ILE A 356 -12.66 43.32 3.91
CA ILE A 356 -11.47 44.19 3.97
C ILE A 356 -10.36 43.51 3.20
N LEU A 357 -9.81 44.21 2.22
CA LEU A 357 -8.68 43.76 1.41
C LEU A 357 -7.43 44.56 1.78
N VAL A 358 -6.37 43.87 2.18
CA VAL A 358 -5.08 44.45 2.56
C VAL A 358 -3.94 43.73 1.83
N GLY A 359 -2.78 44.39 1.74
CA GLY A 359 -1.55 43.80 1.18
C GLY A 359 -1.05 44.54 -0.04
N GLU A 360 -0.24 43.87 -0.86
CA GLU A 360 0.54 44.51 -1.91
C GLU A 360 0.27 43.94 -3.30
N VAL A 361 0.11 44.84 -4.27
CA VAL A 361 0.01 44.50 -5.69
C VAL A 361 0.93 45.39 -6.52
N SER A 362 1.75 44.75 -7.35
CA SER A 362 2.54 45.39 -8.40
C SER A 362 2.23 44.72 -9.74
N SER A 363 1.51 45.43 -10.60
CA SER A 363 1.04 44.94 -11.90
C SER A 363 0.86 46.09 -12.89
N SER A 364 0.97 45.77 -14.18
CA SER A 364 0.56 46.66 -15.27
C SER A 364 -0.93 46.55 -15.61
N ALA A 365 -1.63 45.54 -15.06
CA ALA A 365 -3.03 45.31 -15.32
C ALA A 365 -3.94 46.20 -14.48
N GLU A 366 -4.98 46.73 -15.13
CA GLU A 366 -6.10 47.38 -14.45
C GLU A 366 -7.22 46.36 -14.19
N ILE A 367 -7.58 46.19 -12.92
CA ILE A 367 -8.59 45.24 -12.44
C ILE A 367 -9.68 45.99 -11.68
N ASP A 368 -10.94 45.67 -11.99
CA ASP A 368 -12.09 46.08 -11.19
C ASP A 368 -12.20 45.13 -9.99
N THR A 369 -11.44 45.44 -8.93
CA THR A 369 -11.35 44.60 -7.73
C THR A 369 -12.70 44.41 -7.06
N GLU A 370 -13.54 45.45 -7.02
CA GLU A 370 -14.86 45.37 -6.40
C GLU A 370 -15.73 44.37 -7.13
N LYS A 371 -15.78 44.44 -8.47
CA LYS A 371 -16.52 43.46 -9.28
C LYS A 371 -16.01 42.04 -9.06
N VAL A 372 -14.70 41.82 -9.01
CA VAL A 372 -14.10 40.49 -8.76
C VAL A 372 -14.54 39.94 -7.40
N VAL A 373 -14.50 40.76 -6.35
CA VAL A 373 -14.95 40.37 -5.00
C VAL A 373 -16.42 39.98 -4.99
N ARG A 374 -17.30 40.81 -5.58
CA ARG A 374 -18.74 40.53 -5.63
C ARG A 374 -19.05 39.26 -6.44
N ASP A 375 -18.38 39.07 -7.56
CA ASP A 375 -18.54 37.87 -8.39
C ASP A 375 -18.08 36.60 -7.65
N ALA A 376 -17.00 36.69 -6.87
CA ALA A 376 -16.53 35.58 -6.01
C ALA A 376 -17.54 35.24 -4.91
N ILE A 377 -18.05 36.23 -4.18
CA ILE A 377 -19.07 36.05 -3.13
C ILE A 377 -20.33 35.39 -3.71
N ARG A 378 -20.79 35.86 -4.88
CA ARG A 378 -21.96 35.30 -5.56
C ARG A 378 -21.74 33.85 -5.99
N LYS A 379 -20.57 33.52 -6.54
CA LYS A 379 -20.20 32.14 -6.93
C LYS A 379 -20.11 31.19 -5.73
N ILE A 380 -19.86 31.69 -4.53
CA ILE A 380 -19.89 30.90 -3.30
C ILE A 380 -21.34 30.55 -2.90
N GLY A 381 -22.30 31.43 -3.21
CA GLY A 381 -23.72 31.27 -2.89
C GLY A 381 -24.24 32.24 -1.83
N TYR A 382 -23.52 33.32 -1.56
CA TYR A 382 -23.98 34.43 -0.72
C TYR A 382 -24.61 35.53 -1.60
N ASP A 383 -25.83 35.27 -2.05
CA ASP A 383 -26.53 36.02 -3.10
C ASP A 383 -27.92 36.55 -2.69
N ARG A 384 -28.22 36.50 -1.38
CA ARG A 384 -29.50 36.95 -0.82
C ARG A 384 -29.29 37.54 0.57
N SER A 385 -29.96 38.66 0.83
CA SER A 385 -29.75 39.44 2.05
C SER A 385 -30.16 38.70 3.34
N GLU A 386 -31.03 37.69 3.26
CA GLU A 386 -31.43 36.84 4.40
C GLU A 386 -30.29 36.01 5.01
N LEU A 387 -29.18 35.82 4.27
CA LEU A 387 -27.97 35.17 4.79
C LEU A 387 -27.12 36.13 5.63
N GLY A 388 -27.42 37.43 5.60
CA GLY A 388 -26.72 38.52 6.30
C GLY A 388 -25.37 38.92 5.70
N PHE A 389 -24.69 38.04 4.96
CA PHE A 389 -23.57 38.34 4.07
C PHE A 389 -24.02 38.15 2.62
N ASP A 390 -23.90 39.18 1.79
CA ASP A 390 -24.52 39.23 0.47
C ASP A 390 -23.65 40.01 -0.53
N ALA A 391 -23.37 39.40 -1.69
CA ALA A 391 -22.55 39.96 -2.76
C ALA A 391 -22.98 41.36 -3.21
N ASP A 392 -24.27 41.68 -3.18
CA ASP A 392 -24.79 42.95 -3.71
C ASP A 392 -24.77 44.08 -2.68
N THR A 393 -24.77 43.75 -1.39
CA THR A 393 -24.86 44.73 -0.31
C THR A 393 -23.61 44.82 0.56
N ALA A 394 -22.67 43.89 0.41
CA ALA A 394 -21.43 43.89 1.20
C ALA A 394 -20.62 45.18 1.00
N GLU A 395 -20.13 45.72 2.13
CA GLU A 395 -19.17 46.82 2.18
C GLU A 395 -17.78 46.27 1.84
N ILE A 396 -17.09 46.88 0.87
CA ILE A 396 -15.76 46.47 0.43
C ILE A 396 -14.77 47.59 0.74
N ILE A 397 -13.84 47.33 1.65
CA ILE A 397 -12.82 48.27 2.10
C ILE A 397 -11.48 47.89 1.46
N LEU A 398 -10.98 48.73 0.56
CA LEU A 398 -9.70 48.54 -0.13
C LEU A 398 -8.56 49.28 0.59
N ARG A 399 -7.50 48.53 0.92
CA ARG A 399 -6.25 48.99 1.52
C ARG A 399 -5.06 48.25 0.88
N LEU A 400 -5.01 48.29 -0.46
CA LEU A 400 -3.94 47.69 -1.25
C LEU A 400 -2.90 48.74 -1.64
N ASP A 401 -1.62 48.43 -1.43
CA ASP A 401 -0.47 49.28 -1.76
C ASP A 401 0.46 48.62 -2.80
N ARG A 402 1.48 49.34 -3.27
CA ARG A 402 2.53 48.77 -4.13
C ARG A 402 3.55 48.00 -3.30
N GLN A 403 4.14 46.94 -3.87
CA GLN A 403 5.20 46.17 -3.20
C GLN A 403 6.44 47.04 -2.90
N SER A 404 7.08 46.80 -1.74
CA SER A 404 8.31 47.52 -1.34
C SER A 404 9.44 47.36 -2.38
N PRO A 405 10.12 48.47 -2.76
CA PRO A 405 11.29 48.43 -3.65
C PRO A 405 12.43 47.55 -3.13
N ASP A 406 12.63 47.49 -1.80
CA ASP A 406 13.71 46.72 -1.17
C ASP A 406 13.49 45.20 -1.33
N ILE A 407 12.23 44.76 -1.23
CA ILE A 407 11.83 43.37 -1.50
C ILE A 407 11.93 43.08 -2.99
N ALA A 408 11.47 44.01 -3.84
CA ALA A 408 11.53 43.83 -5.29
C ALA A 408 12.97 43.64 -5.80
N GLN A 409 13.96 44.34 -5.25
CA GLN A 409 15.37 44.20 -5.64
C GLN A 409 15.93 42.81 -5.36
N GLY A 410 15.64 42.22 -4.19
CA GLY A 410 16.13 40.88 -3.81
C GLY A 410 15.47 39.74 -4.59
N VAL A 411 14.24 39.94 -5.07
CA VAL A 411 13.48 38.92 -5.79
C VAL A 411 13.72 38.96 -7.30
N ASN A 412 13.98 40.15 -7.86
CA ASN A 412 14.19 40.33 -9.30
C ASN A 412 15.56 39.80 -9.76
N SER A 413 16.56 39.76 -8.88
CA SER A 413 17.90 39.23 -9.19
C SER A 413 18.46 38.54 -7.96
N ALA A 414 18.61 37.21 -8.00
CA ALA A 414 19.14 36.43 -6.88
C ALA A 414 20.56 36.90 -6.48
N LEU A 415 20.88 36.74 -5.19
CA LEU A 415 22.18 37.12 -4.63
C LEU A 415 23.35 36.44 -5.35
N GLU A 416 23.14 35.20 -5.79
CA GLU A 416 24.14 34.36 -6.47
C GLU A 416 24.55 34.92 -7.85
N THR A 417 23.76 35.81 -8.45
CA THR A 417 23.90 36.16 -9.88
C THR A 417 23.65 37.64 -10.19
N ARG A 418 23.88 38.56 -9.23
CA ARG A 418 23.69 40.03 -9.39
C ARG A 418 24.38 40.68 -10.62
N ASP A 419 25.22 39.94 -11.36
CA ASP A 419 25.97 40.39 -12.54
C ASP A 419 25.63 39.66 -13.87
N THR A 420 24.53 38.88 -13.99
CA THR A 420 24.17 38.16 -15.25
C THR A 420 22.66 38.18 -15.56
N GLU A 421 22.26 38.11 -16.85
CA GLU A 421 20.87 38.31 -17.35
C GLU A 421 20.11 37.01 -17.73
N GLU A 422 20.17 35.90 -16.98
CA GLU A 422 19.36 34.70 -17.32
C GLU A 422 18.05 34.58 -16.49
N GLU A 423 16.97 34.10 -17.11
CA GLU A 423 15.65 33.92 -16.49
C GLU A 423 15.60 32.87 -15.34
N ASN A 424 16.63 32.04 -15.16
CA ASN A 424 16.74 31.03 -14.09
C ASN A 424 17.10 31.60 -12.71
N GLN A 425 17.06 32.93 -12.55
CA GLN A 425 17.75 33.66 -11.48
C GLN A 425 16.81 34.40 -10.52
N LEU A 426 15.52 34.02 -10.48
CA LEU A 426 14.58 34.54 -9.47
C LEU A 426 14.94 33.96 -8.09
N GLY A 427 15.34 34.85 -7.18
CA GLY A 427 15.54 34.52 -5.78
C GLY A 427 14.20 34.25 -5.08
N ALA A 428 14.23 33.51 -3.98
CA ALA A 428 13.03 33.29 -3.18
C ALA A 428 12.44 34.61 -2.68
N GLY A 429 11.12 34.74 -2.79
CA GLY A 429 10.34 35.92 -2.38
C GLY A 429 10.41 36.24 -0.88
N ASP A 430 10.69 35.23 -0.06
CA ASP A 430 10.83 35.28 1.39
C ASP A 430 11.68 34.08 1.84
N GLN A 431 12.10 34.07 3.11
CA GLN A 431 12.57 32.85 3.76
C GLN A 431 11.38 31.92 4.05
N GLY A 432 11.62 30.62 4.08
CA GLY A 432 10.57 29.70 4.53
C GLY A 432 10.94 28.24 4.37
N MET A 433 10.09 27.38 4.91
CA MET A 433 10.15 25.94 4.78
C MET A 433 8.83 25.43 4.20
N MET A 434 8.87 24.42 3.34
CA MET A 434 7.70 23.88 2.64
C MET A 434 7.76 22.36 2.69
N PHE A 435 6.60 21.73 2.78
CA PHE A 435 6.47 20.28 2.85
C PHE A 435 5.60 19.74 1.73
N GLY A 436 6.08 18.68 1.09
CA GLY A 436 5.40 17.85 0.13
C GLY A 436 5.11 16.48 0.72
N TYR A 437 3.94 15.89 0.46
CA TYR A 437 3.63 14.54 0.94
C TYR A 437 2.83 13.76 -0.08
N ALA A 438 3.06 12.44 -0.11
CA ALA A 438 2.25 11.48 -0.84
C ALA A 438 2.27 10.12 -0.13
N THR A 439 1.19 9.36 -0.29
CA THR A 439 0.99 8.01 0.25
C THR A 439 0.13 7.21 -0.74
N ASP A 440 0.24 5.89 -0.75
CA ASP A 440 -0.55 5.00 -1.61
C ASP A 440 -1.91 4.60 -1.00
N GLU A 441 -2.34 5.26 0.08
CA GLU A 441 -3.63 5.02 0.74
C GLU A 441 -4.85 5.32 -0.14
N THR A 442 -4.72 6.23 -1.10
CA THR A 442 -5.80 6.62 -2.02
C THR A 442 -5.30 6.78 -3.46
N GLU A 443 -6.20 6.75 -4.43
CA GLU A 443 -5.88 6.86 -5.86
C GLU A 443 -5.25 8.21 -6.25
N GLU A 444 -5.60 9.27 -5.54
CA GLU A 444 -5.04 10.61 -5.70
C GLU A 444 -3.72 10.82 -4.91
N TYR A 445 -3.21 9.76 -4.29
CA TYR A 445 -2.01 9.75 -3.46
C TYR A 445 -2.06 10.69 -2.25
N MET A 446 -3.19 10.73 -1.55
CA MET A 446 -3.43 11.57 -0.37
C MET A 446 -3.67 10.71 0.88
N PRO A 447 -3.42 11.24 2.09
CA PRO A 447 -3.89 10.60 3.32
C PRO A 447 -5.41 10.41 3.30
N LEU A 448 -5.88 9.22 3.65
CA LEU A 448 -7.29 8.87 3.49
C LEU A 448 -8.24 9.78 4.27
N ALA A 449 -7.92 10.10 5.53
CA ALA A 449 -8.76 10.95 6.38
C ALA A 449 -8.97 12.35 5.77
N ALA A 450 -7.90 12.93 5.20
CA ALA A 450 -7.94 14.23 4.53
C ALA A 450 -8.76 14.17 3.24
N SER A 451 -8.48 13.18 2.37
CA SER A 451 -9.22 12.96 1.12
C SER A 451 -10.73 12.83 1.36
N LEU A 452 -11.15 11.97 2.28
CA LEU A 452 -12.57 11.76 2.58
C LEU A 452 -13.21 13.03 3.14
N SER A 453 -12.51 13.76 4.00
CA SER A 453 -13.02 15.03 4.54
C SER A 453 -13.27 16.06 3.44
N HIS A 454 -12.34 16.22 2.49
CA HIS A 454 -12.50 17.11 1.33
C HIS A 454 -13.65 16.69 0.43
N ARG A 455 -13.74 15.41 0.11
CA ARG A 455 -14.82 14.85 -0.74
C ARG A 455 -16.20 15.05 -0.11
N LEU A 456 -16.33 14.88 1.20
CA LEU A 456 -17.58 15.16 1.91
C LEU A 456 -17.96 16.65 1.84
N ALA A 457 -16.99 17.56 2.08
CA ALA A 457 -17.24 19.00 2.02
C ALA A 457 -17.61 19.47 0.60
N LYS A 458 -16.94 18.91 -0.42
CA LYS A 458 -17.27 19.16 -1.82
C LYS A 458 -18.65 18.62 -2.16
N ARG A 459 -18.96 17.38 -1.78
CA ARG A 459 -20.28 16.77 -2.04
C ARG A 459 -21.41 17.56 -1.37
N LEU A 460 -21.19 18.06 -0.16
CA LEU A 460 -22.14 18.93 0.54
C LEU A 460 -22.44 20.22 -0.24
N THR A 461 -21.42 20.77 -0.90
CA THR A 461 -21.59 21.91 -1.82
C THR A 461 -22.32 21.50 -3.09
N ASP A 462 -21.92 20.38 -3.71
CA ASP A 462 -22.50 19.91 -4.96
C ASP A 462 -24.02 19.68 -4.82
N VAL A 463 -24.48 19.03 -3.74
CA VAL A 463 -25.92 18.77 -3.53
C VAL A 463 -26.74 20.04 -3.28
N ARG A 464 -26.12 21.08 -2.70
CA ARG A 464 -26.73 22.41 -2.56
C ARG A 464 -26.87 23.08 -3.93
N GLU A 465 -25.79 23.14 -4.71
CA GLU A 465 -25.77 23.85 -5.99
C GLU A 465 -26.60 23.17 -7.07
N GLN A 466 -26.75 21.85 -6.99
CA GLN A 466 -27.63 21.07 -7.85
C GLN A 466 -29.11 21.16 -7.42
N GLY A 467 -29.42 21.80 -6.28
CA GLY A 467 -30.78 21.89 -5.74
C GLY A 467 -31.34 20.57 -5.22
N ILE A 468 -30.50 19.54 -5.03
CA ILE A 468 -30.90 18.23 -4.47
C ILE A 468 -31.37 18.43 -3.04
N LEU A 469 -30.59 19.19 -2.24
CA LEU A 469 -30.94 19.61 -0.89
C LEU A 469 -31.04 21.14 -0.86
N SER A 470 -32.17 21.67 -1.31
CA SER A 470 -32.38 23.11 -1.53
C SER A 470 -32.38 23.96 -0.25
N TYR A 471 -32.62 23.34 0.91
CA TYR A 471 -32.60 24.01 2.22
C TYR A 471 -31.17 24.26 2.74
N LEU A 472 -30.13 23.71 2.10
CA LEU A 472 -28.75 23.93 2.51
C LEU A 472 -28.27 25.34 2.16
N ARG A 473 -27.49 25.91 3.08
CA ARG A 473 -26.81 27.20 2.93
C ARG A 473 -25.30 26.99 2.74
N PRO A 474 -24.53 28.03 2.37
CA PRO A 474 -23.16 27.84 1.92
C PRO A 474 -22.18 27.25 2.96
N ASP A 475 -22.31 27.59 4.24
CA ASP A 475 -21.33 27.19 5.27
C ASP A 475 -21.50 25.71 5.71
N GLY A 476 -20.38 25.02 5.88
CA GLY A 476 -20.36 23.61 6.27
C GLY A 476 -18.97 23.12 6.63
N LYS A 477 -18.92 22.06 7.45
CA LYS A 477 -17.72 21.47 8.04
C LYS A 477 -17.84 19.95 8.03
N THR A 478 -16.74 19.26 7.77
CA THR A 478 -16.67 17.80 7.72
C THR A 478 -15.45 17.31 8.49
N GLN A 479 -15.55 16.16 9.14
CA GLN A 479 -14.46 15.54 9.87
C GLN A 479 -14.56 14.02 9.74
N VAL A 480 -13.43 13.36 9.51
CA VAL A 480 -13.36 11.91 9.38
C VAL A 480 -12.24 11.36 10.27
N SER A 481 -12.60 10.44 11.14
CA SER A 481 -11.69 9.69 12.00
C SER A 481 -11.51 8.28 11.45
N VAL A 482 -10.29 7.94 11.04
CA VAL A 482 -9.93 6.66 10.41
C VAL A 482 -9.15 5.81 11.42
N LYS A 483 -9.46 4.51 11.45
CA LYS A 483 -8.74 3.49 12.23
C LYS A 483 -7.53 3.01 11.43
N TYR A 484 -6.37 3.05 12.06
CA TYR A 484 -5.13 2.51 11.51
C TYR A 484 -4.63 1.34 12.35
N GLU A 485 -4.34 0.21 11.69
CA GLU A 485 -3.50 -0.85 12.25
C GLU A 485 -2.08 -0.64 11.72
N LYS A 486 -1.16 -0.19 12.60
CA LYS A 486 0.14 0.37 12.20
C LYS A 486 -0.08 1.59 11.30
N GLU A 487 0.26 1.47 10.02
CA GLU A 487 0.22 2.54 9.02
C GLU A 487 -0.83 2.26 7.93
N ILE A 488 -1.65 1.21 8.10
CA ILE A 488 -2.64 0.78 7.11
C ILE A 488 -4.03 1.16 7.63
N PRO A 489 -4.84 1.90 6.85
CA PRO A 489 -6.19 2.22 7.27
C PRO A 489 -7.07 0.95 7.15
N VAL A 490 -7.84 0.67 8.21
CA VAL A 490 -8.65 -0.55 8.33
C VAL A 490 -10.15 -0.29 8.49
N GLY A 491 -10.56 0.97 8.60
CA GLY A 491 -11.97 1.35 8.69
C GLY A 491 -12.17 2.79 9.16
N ILE A 492 -13.41 3.25 9.18
CA ILE A 492 -13.80 4.54 9.75
C ILE A 492 -14.33 4.33 11.16
N GLU A 493 -13.95 5.21 12.09
CA GLU A 493 -14.49 5.26 13.45
C GLU A 493 -15.65 6.27 13.53
N THR A 494 -15.46 7.47 13.00
CA THR A 494 -16.44 8.56 13.15
C THR A 494 -16.47 9.46 11.93
N ILE A 495 -17.67 9.87 11.53
CA ILE A 495 -17.90 10.90 10.52
C ILE A 495 -18.73 12.00 11.16
N VAL A 496 -18.25 13.24 11.06
CA VAL A 496 -18.99 14.43 11.49
C VAL A 496 -19.29 15.30 10.28
N VAL A 497 -20.55 15.70 10.13
CA VAL A 497 -20.98 16.71 9.15
C VAL A 497 -21.78 17.77 9.88
N SER A 498 -21.33 19.02 9.81
CA SER A 498 -22.10 20.19 10.26
C SER A 498 -22.40 21.05 9.05
N THR A 499 -23.66 21.35 8.80
CA THR A 499 -24.08 22.12 7.61
C THR A 499 -25.07 23.20 7.99
N GLN A 500 -24.87 24.39 7.41
CA GLN A 500 -25.78 25.50 7.53
C GLN A 500 -27.06 25.21 6.74
N HIS A 501 -28.21 25.57 7.30
CA HIS A 501 -29.51 25.22 6.72
C HIS A 501 -30.57 26.29 6.97
N ASP A 502 -31.66 26.22 6.20
CA ASP A 502 -32.86 27.02 6.43
C ASP A 502 -33.54 26.66 7.76
N PRO A 503 -34.26 27.61 8.40
CA PRO A 503 -34.78 27.44 9.75
C PRO A 503 -35.90 26.40 9.90
N ASP A 504 -36.54 26.01 8.80
CA ASP A 504 -37.78 25.24 8.79
C ASP A 504 -37.57 23.72 8.61
N VAL A 505 -36.35 23.28 8.26
CA VAL A 505 -36.03 21.85 8.11
C VAL A 505 -35.74 21.20 9.47
N SER A 506 -36.26 20.00 9.70
CA SER A 506 -36.03 19.24 10.94
C SER A 506 -34.64 18.60 10.97
N GLN A 507 -34.10 18.35 12.17
CA GLN A 507 -32.79 17.70 12.31
C GLN A 507 -32.83 16.24 11.84
N GLU A 508 -33.95 15.56 12.00
CA GLU A 508 -34.17 14.20 11.50
C GLU A 508 -34.04 14.15 9.98
N GLN A 509 -34.70 15.08 9.28
CA GLN A 509 -34.61 15.18 7.82
C GLN A 509 -33.18 15.50 7.39
N ILE A 510 -32.52 16.47 8.03
CA ILE A 510 -31.12 16.81 7.72
C ILE A 510 -30.23 15.59 7.88
N ARG A 511 -30.39 14.83 8.97
CA ARG A 511 -29.59 13.63 9.23
C ARG A 511 -29.77 12.58 8.13
N GLU A 512 -31.01 12.25 7.77
CA GLU A 512 -31.31 11.25 6.75
C GLU A 512 -30.77 11.68 5.37
N ASP A 513 -31.00 12.93 5.00
CA ASP A 513 -30.58 13.49 3.72
C ASP A 513 -29.05 13.57 3.61
N ILE A 514 -28.35 13.98 4.67
CA ILE A 514 -26.87 14.01 4.68
C ILE A 514 -26.28 12.60 4.60
N ILE A 515 -26.86 11.62 5.30
CA ILE A 515 -26.41 10.22 5.18
C ILE A 515 -26.59 9.73 3.73
N ARG A 516 -27.78 9.94 3.16
CA ARG A 516 -28.14 9.43 1.84
C ARG A 516 -27.40 10.12 0.70
N GLU A 517 -27.35 11.45 0.72
CA GLU A 517 -26.89 12.24 -0.42
C GLU A 517 -25.42 12.69 -0.30
N VAL A 518 -24.83 12.68 0.90
CA VAL A 518 -23.46 13.17 1.13
C VAL A 518 -22.52 12.06 1.59
N ILE A 519 -22.87 11.31 2.65
CA ILE A 519 -21.98 10.28 3.22
C ILE A 519 -21.93 9.04 2.33
N ASN A 520 -23.07 8.43 2.01
CA ASN A 520 -23.11 7.18 1.25
C ASN A 520 -22.49 7.27 -0.16
N PRO A 521 -22.60 8.39 -0.91
CA PRO A 521 -21.92 8.53 -2.20
C PRO A 521 -20.41 8.72 -2.10
N VAL A 522 -19.90 9.13 -0.94
CA VAL A 522 -18.47 9.44 -0.74
C VAL A 522 -17.73 8.32 -0.03
N ILE A 523 -18.34 7.62 0.91
CA ILE A 523 -17.66 6.56 1.66
C ILE A 523 -17.82 5.22 0.92
N PRO A 524 -16.73 4.47 0.66
CA PRO A 524 -16.84 3.15 0.05
C PRO A 524 -17.73 2.22 0.90
N LYS A 525 -18.59 1.43 0.25
CA LYS A 525 -19.62 0.63 0.93
C LYS A 525 -19.02 -0.37 1.93
N GLU A 526 -17.87 -0.94 1.59
CA GLU A 526 -17.14 -1.90 2.41
C GLU A 526 -16.54 -1.28 3.69
N TRP A 527 -16.50 0.06 3.77
CA TRP A 527 -16.08 0.78 4.96
C TRP A 527 -17.26 1.19 5.84
N ILE A 528 -18.50 1.12 5.33
CA ILE A 528 -19.74 1.41 6.05
C ILE A 528 -20.19 0.15 6.80
N ASN A 529 -20.05 0.15 8.13
CA ASN A 529 -20.50 -0.92 9.01
C ASN A 529 -21.32 -0.37 10.19
N ASP A 530 -21.97 -1.26 10.94
CA ASP A 530 -22.86 -0.89 12.04
C ASP A 530 -22.14 -0.18 13.22
N ASP A 531 -20.80 -0.24 13.26
CA ASP A 531 -19.99 0.33 14.34
C ASP A 531 -19.58 1.81 14.08
N ILE A 532 -19.93 2.40 12.93
CA ILE A 532 -19.53 3.78 12.61
C ILE A 532 -20.39 4.78 13.36
N ASN A 533 -19.74 5.69 14.07
CA ASN A 533 -20.41 6.83 14.67
C ASN A 533 -20.64 7.95 13.65
N ILE A 534 -21.88 8.18 13.25
CA ILE A 534 -22.25 9.27 12.34
C ILE A 534 -22.92 10.40 13.12
N LEU A 535 -22.28 11.57 13.13
CA LEU A 535 -22.74 12.80 13.79
C LEU A 535 -23.11 13.85 12.74
N VAL A 536 -24.41 14.13 12.59
CA VAL A 536 -24.90 15.19 11.71
C VAL A 536 -25.46 16.31 12.57
N ASN A 537 -24.96 17.54 12.38
CA ASN A 537 -25.31 18.73 13.15
C ASN A 537 -25.38 18.46 14.67
N PRO A 538 -24.28 18.00 15.31
CA PRO A 538 -24.31 17.57 16.72
C PRO A 538 -24.67 18.69 17.70
N THR A 539 -24.52 19.96 17.32
CA THR A 539 -24.93 21.14 18.09
C THR A 539 -26.41 21.53 17.87
N GLY A 540 -27.12 20.79 17.02
CA GLY A 540 -28.49 21.08 16.60
C GLY A 540 -28.55 22.13 15.50
N ARG A 541 -29.24 23.25 15.76
CA ARG A 541 -29.60 24.24 14.75
C ARG A 541 -28.40 25.07 14.29
N PHE A 542 -28.16 25.13 12.97
CA PHE A 542 -27.10 25.93 12.34
C PHE A 542 -27.68 26.80 11.20
N VAL A 543 -28.37 27.91 11.54
CA VAL A 543 -29.03 28.79 10.55
C VAL A 543 -28.17 29.99 10.16
N ILE A 544 -27.48 30.60 11.14
CA ILE A 544 -26.56 31.71 10.95
C ILE A 544 -25.16 31.12 10.76
N GLY A 545 -24.52 31.41 9.63
CA GLY A 545 -23.19 30.92 9.27
C GLY A 545 -22.44 31.94 8.43
N GLY A 546 -21.31 31.54 7.85
CA GLY A 546 -20.49 32.43 7.03
C GLY A 546 -19.89 33.59 7.83
N PRO A 547 -19.55 34.71 7.16
CA PRO A 547 -18.98 35.90 7.81
C PRO A 547 -19.86 36.51 8.92
N VAL A 548 -21.17 36.27 8.89
CA VAL A 548 -22.10 36.70 9.95
C VAL A 548 -21.83 35.92 11.23
N GLY A 549 -21.71 34.59 11.13
CA GLY A 549 -21.38 33.73 12.26
C GLY A 549 -19.99 34.03 12.81
N ASP A 550 -18.97 33.88 11.97
CA ASP A 550 -17.56 33.95 12.37
C ASP A 550 -16.75 34.89 11.46
N SER A 551 -15.64 35.44 11.94
CA SER A 551 -14.71 36.18 11.07
C SER A 551 -13.91 35.23 10.19
N GLY A 552 -13.69 35.59 8.92
CA GLY A 552 -12.83 34.86 8.00
C GLY A 552 -11.55 35.60 7.70
N LEU A 553 -10.42 34.89 7.63
CA LEU A 553 -9.14 35.46 7.20
C LEU A 553 -8.42 34.50 6.24
N THR A 554 -7.79 35.07 5.21
CA THR A 554 -6.93 34.33 4.28
C THR A 554 -5.84 33.57 5.04
N GLY A 555 -5.58 32.32 4.62
CA GLY A 555 -4.51 31.52 5.19
C GLY A 555 -4.78 30.94 6.59
N ARG A 556 -6.03 30.92 7.07
CA ARG A 556 -6.40 30.31 8.36
C ARG A 556 -6.79 28.84 8.28
N LYS A 557 -6.67 28.24 7.10
CA LYS A 557 -7.02 26.84 6.81
C LYS A 557 -5.88 26.05 6.17
N ILE A 558 -4.63 26.42 6.42
CA ILE A 558 -3.43 25.80 5.83
C ILE A 558 -3.31 24.27 6.00
N ILE A 559 -3.82 23.69 7.10
CA ILE A 559 -3.83 22.23 7.29
C ILE A 559 -4.92 21.56 6.45
N VAL A 560 -6.07 22.23 6.28
CA VAL A 560 -7.13 21.81 5.35
C VAL A 560 -6.68 21.99 3.90
N ASP A 561 -5.82 22.94 3.61
CA ASP A 561 -5.28 23.15 2.25
C ASP A 561 -4.26 22.09 1.83
N THR A 562 -3.69 21.40 2.80
CA THR A 562 -2.58 20.47 2.61
C THR A 562 -2.97 19.02 2.94
N TYR A 563 -2.41 18.44 4.01
CA TYR A 563 -2.43 16.99 4.24
C TYR A 563 -3.25 16.59 5.47
N GLY A 564 -4.15 17.45 5.94
CA GLY A 564 -5.07 17.16 7.04
C GLY A 564 -4.40 16.78 8.36
N GLY A 565 -3.16 17.24 8.59
CA GLY A 565 -2.36 16.97 9.78
C GLY A 565 -1.47 15.73 9.70
N THR A 566 -1.52 14.97 8.59
CA THR A 566 -0.73 13.74 8.43
C THR A 566 0.76 14.05 8.23
N ALA A 567 1.05 15.11 7.48
CA ALA A 567 2.40 15.57 7.19
C ALA A 567 2.69 16.90 7.89
N ARG A 568 3.98 17.23 8.00
CA ARG A 568 4.41 18.51 8.56
C ARG A 568 3.97 19.67 7.67
N HIS A 569 3.90 20.86 8.26
CA HIS A 569 3.56 22.09 7.57
C HIS A 569 4.55 23.19 7.93
N GLY A 570 4.96 23.99 6.95
CA GLY A 570 5.99 25.01 7.13
C GLY A 570 5.50 26.39 7.57
N GLY A 571 4.18 26.58 7.59
CA GLY A 571 3.50 27.77 8.13
C GLY A 571 3.01 28.76 7.07
N GLY A 572 3.57 28.72 5.85
CA GLY A 572 3.17 29.60 4.75
C GLY A 572 1.76 29.31 4.22
N ALA A 573 0.92 30.34 4.15
CA ALA A 573 -0.37 30.27 3.46
C ALA A 573 -0.21 30.34 1.92
N PHE A 574 -1.22 29.87 1.18
CA PHE A 574 -1.19 29.83 -0.28
C PHE A 574 -1.97 30.99 -0.92
N SER A 575 -3.25 31.15 -0.58
CA SER A 575 -4.17 32.05 -1.27
C SER A 575 -3.73 33.51 -1.27
N GLY A 576 -3.97 34.20 -2.38
CA GLY A 576 -3.61 35.61 -2.57
C GLY A 576 -2.15 35.86 -2.94
N LYS A 577 -1.32 34.81 -3.03
CA LYS A 577 0.11 34.92 -3.35
C LYS A 577 0.42 34.49 -4.77
N ASP A 578 1.15 35.33 -5.51
CA ASP A 578 1.67 34.96 -6.83
C ASP A 578 2.79 33.90 -6.74
N PRO A 579 3.12 33.20 -7.84
CA PRO A 579 4.04 32.06 -7.84
C PRO A 579 5.46 32.35 -7.36
N THR A 580 5.85 33.61 -7.26
CA THR A 580 7.19 33.99 -6.79
C THR A 580 7.33 33.88 -5.27
N LYS A 581 6.20 33.75 -4.55
CA LYS A 581 6.18 33.44 -3.13
C LYS A 581 6.34 31.93 -2.96
N VAL A 582 7.50 31.53 -2.46
CA VAL A 582 7.89 30.11 -2.33
C VAL A 582 6.97 29.32 -1.42
N ASP A 583 6.26 29.97 -0.49
CA ASP A 583 5.20 29.35 0.33
C ASP A 583 4.22 28.52 -0.51
N ARG A 584 3.84 29.05 -1.69
CA ARG A 584 2.92 28.39 -2.61
C ARG A 584 3.68 27.52 -3.62
N SER A 585 4.60 28.12 -4.37
CA SER A 585 5.22 27.42 -5.51
C SER A 585 6.12 26.26 -5.07
N ALA A 586 6.89 26.41 -3.99
CA ALA A 586 7.73 25.32 -3.50
C ALA A 586 6.92 24.24 -2.78
N ALA A 587 5.82 24.58 -2.10
CA ALA A 587 4.90 23.57 -1.57
C ALA A 587 4.27 22.72 -2.69
N TYR A 588 3.87 23.36 -3.79
CA TYR A 588 3.37 22.65 -4.98
C TYR A 588 4.45 21.79 -5.64
N ALA A 589 5.69 22.28 -5.74
CA ALA A 589 6.81 21.50 -6.25
C ALA A 589 7.15 20.31 -5.35
N ALA A 590 7.11 20.49 -4.03
CA ALA A 590 7.34 19.42 -3.07
C ALA A 590 6.25 18.34 -3.17
N ARG A 591 4.97 18.73 -3.30
CA ARG A 591 3.86 17.79 -3.61
C ARG A 591 4.12 17.04 -4.90
N TYR A 592 4.47 17.74 -5.97
CA TYR A 592 4.75 17.15 -7.27
C TYR A 592 5.85 16.09 -7.21
N VAL A 593 6.95 16.38 -6.53
CA VAL A 593 8.04 15.42 -6.30
C VAL A 593 7.56 14.23 -5.48
N ALA A 594 6.91 14.47 -4.33
CA ALA A 594 6.42 13.40 -3.45
C ALA A 594 5.48 12.44 -4.18
N LYS A 595 4.51 12.99 -4.91
CA LYS A 595 3.52 12.23 -5.69
C LYS A 595 4.21 11.36 -6.75
N ASN A 596 5.19 11.90 -7.46
CA ASN A 596 5.94 11.17 -8.48
C ASN A 596 6.78 10.01 -7.92
N ILE A 597 7.36 10.18 -6.73
CA ILE A 597 8.11 9.10 -6.06
C ILE A 597 7.16 7.93 -5.74
N VAL A 598 6.00 8.22 -5.14
CA VAL A 598 5.02 7.18 -4.77
C VAL A 598 4.39 6.55 -6.02
N SER A 599 3.98 7.35 -7.01
CA SER A 599 3.39 6.83 -8.24
C SER A 599 4.35 5.98 -9.07
N ALA A 600 5.67 6.20 -8.95
CA ALA A 600 6.70 5.40 -9.61
C ALA A 600 6.98 4.06 -8.90
N GLY A 601 6.39 3.83 -7.72
CA GLY A 601 6.66 2.67 -6.88
C GLY A 601 8.02 2.71 -6.18
N LEU A 602 8.61 3.90 -6.01
CA LEU A 602 9.90 4.06 -5.33
C LEU A 602 9.76 4.08 -3.80
N ALA A 603 8.58 4.44 -3.30
CA ALA A 603 8.19 4.36 -1.90
C ALA A 603 6.67 4.22 -1.79
N ARG A 604 6.15 3.69 -0.68
CA ARG A 604 4.70 3.69 -0.41
C ARG A 604 4.19 5.01 0.14
N LYS A 605 5.02 5.70 0.92
CA LYS A 605 4.77 7.07 1.38
C LYS A 605 6.06 7.85 1.50
N VAL A 606 6.00 9.16 1.29
CA VAL A 606 7.17 10.02 1.35
C VAL A 606 6.80 11.44 1.75
N GLU A 607 7.67 12.07 2.55
CA GLU A 607 7.64 13.50 2.85
C GLU A 607 8.88 14.17 2.24
N ILE A 608 8.69 15.32 1.60
CA ILE A 608 9.72 16.16 1.01
C ILE A 608 9.74 17.48 1.78
N GLN A 609 10.89 17.88 2.30
CA GLN A 609 11.08 19.21 2.88
C GLN A 609 11.97 20.05 1.97
N LEU A 610 11.53 21.27 1.68
CA LEU A 610 12.32 22.30 1.02
C LEU A 610 12.47 23.49 1.98
N ALA A 611 13.62 24.17 1.95
CA ALA A 611 13.78 25.45 2.61
C ALA A 611 14.53 26.45 1.74
N TYR A 612 14.18 27.73 1.86
CA TYR A 612 14.79 28.83 1.12
C TYR A 612 15.19 29.97 2.05
N ALA A 613 16.24 30.68 1.64
CA ALA A 613 16.60 31.98 2.18
C ALA A 613 16.17 33.08 1.21
N ILE A 614 15.69 34.21 1.73
CA ILE A 614 15.23 35.34 0.92
C ILE A 614 16.32 35.80 -0.07
N GLY A 615 15.96 35.98 -1.34
CA GLY A 615 16.87 36.41 -2.40
C GLY A 615 17.88 35.35 -2.88
N VAL A 616 17.83 34.12 -2.38
CA VAL A 616 18.64 32.99 -2.88
C VAL A 616 17.76 32.11 -3.76
N ALA A 617 18.26 31.68 -4.93
CA ALA A 617 17.48 30.86 -5.85
C ALA A 617 17.55 29.37 -5.47
N SER A 618 18.73 28.89 -5.10
CA SER A 618 18.93 27.50 -4.68
C SER A 618 18.28 27.24 -3.31
N PRO A 619 17.58 26.09 -3.12
CA PRO A 619 17.13 25.68 -1.80
C PRO A 619 18.32 25.54 -0.83
N VAL A 620 18.17 26.01 0.40
CA VAL A 620 19.20 25.82 1.46
C VAL A 620 19.16 24.40 2.02
N SER A 621 18.02 23.71 1.90
CA SER A 621 17.91 22.29 2.20
C SER A 621 16.85 21.61 1.32
N VAL A 622 17.12 20.35 0.99
CA VAL A 622 16.20 19.39 0.41
C VAL A 622 16.32 18.11 1.24
N ASN A 623 15.22 17.67 1.85
CA ASN A 623 15.18 16.43 2.64
C ASN A 623 14.09 15.51 2.10
N VAL A 624 14.39 14.21 2.02
CA VAL A 624 13.44 13.15 1.64
C VAL A 624 13.34 12.15 2.79
N ASN A 625 12.12 11.80 3.19
CA ASN A 625 11.86 10.79 4.21
C ASN A 625 10.76 9.84 3.73
N SER A 626 11.10 8.58 3.44
CA SER A 626 10.14 7.55 3.01
C SER A 626 9.51 6.79 4.18
N PHE A 627 9.84 7.14 5.42
CA PHE A 627 9.40 6.46 6.63
C PHE A 627 9.69 4.95 6.60
N GLY A 628 10.81 4.56 5.96
CA GLY A 628 11.21 3.17 5.79
C GLY A 628 10.38 2.39 4.77
N THR A 629 9.63 3.07 3.90
CA THR A 629 8.83 2.45 2.83
C THR A 629 9.47 2.52 1.45
N GLY A 630 10.63 3.16 1.33
CA GLY A 630 11.41 3.22 0.10
C GLY A 630 11.99 1.87 -0.31
N ILE A 631 12.05 1.61 -1.62
CA ILE A 631 12.75 0.43 -2.17
C ILE A 631 14.28 0.59 -2.16
N VAL A 632 14.74 1.84 -1.99
CA VAL A 632 16.13 2.24 -1.77
C VAL A 632 16.19 3.20 -0.58
N SER A 633 17.38 3.55 -0.12
CA SER A 633 17.53 4.45 1.04
C SER A 633 17.05 5.87 0.74
N ASP A 634 16.69 6.60 1.80
CA ASP A 634 16.23 7.99 1.69
C ASP A 634 17.30 8.91 1.09
N GLU A 635 18.58 8.63 1.32
CA GLU A 635 19.70 9.35 0.71
C GLU A 635 19.72 9.19 -0.81
N ILE A 636 19.46 7.98 -1.31
CA ILE A 636 19.41 7.70 -2.75
C ILE A 636 18.21 8.40 -3.39
N LEU A 637 17.05 8.38 -2.72
CA LEU A 637 15.87 9.12 -3.20
C LEU A 637 16.15 10.63 -3.23
N GLN A 638 16.81 11.17 -2.20
CA GLN A 638 17.19 12.57 -2.14
C GLN A 638 18.14 12.96 -3.27
N ASP A 639 19.17 12.16 -3.54
CA ASP A 639 20.09 12.40 -4.66
C ASP A 639 19.36 12.35 -6.00
N ALA A 640 18.45 11.39 -6.18
CA ALA A 640 17.62 11.31 -7.37
C ALA A 640 16.79 12.58 -7.60
N VAL A 641 16.19 13.14 -6.53
CA VAL A 641 15.45 14.40 -6.61
C VAL A 641 16.37 15.55 -6.98
N ILE A 642 17.47 15.75 -6.24
CA ILE A 642 18.40 16.88 -6.43
C ILE A 642 19.00 16.88 -7.84
N LYS A 643 19.32 15.72 -8.41
CA LYS A 643 19.94 15.62 -9.73
C LYS A 643 18.95 15.76 -10.90
N ASN A 644 17.68 15.46 -10.68
CA ASN A 644 16.71 15.36 -11.77
C ASN A 644 15.62 16.44 -11.76
N VAL A 645 15.44 17.17 -10.65
CA VAL A 645 14.40 18.18 -10.49
C VAL A 645 15.02 19.52 -10.12
N ASP A 646 14.80 20.53 -10.96
CA ASP A 646 15.23 21.90 -10.66
C ASP A 646 14.23 22.60 -9.74
N LEU A 647 14.60 22.73 -8.48
CA LEU A 647 13.77 23.27 -7.40
C LEU A 647 14.00 24.77 -7.16
N ARG A 648 14.64 25.50 -8.08
CA ARG A 648 14.76 26.96 -7.98
C ARG A 648 13.41 27.63 -8.30
N PRO A 649 13.03 28.75 -7.64
CA PRO A 649 11.72 29.39 -7.84
C PRO A 649 11.38 29.66 -9.31
N GLY A 650 12.33 30.22 -10.09
CA GLY A 650 12.13 30.47 -11.51
C GLY A 650 11.88 29.19 -12.33
N ALA A 651 12.60 28.10 -12.01
CA ALA A 651 12.41 26.82 -12.67
C ALA A 651 11.07 26.17 -12.31
N ILE A 652 10.67 26.23 -11.04
CA ILE A 652 9.36 25.76 -10.58
C ILE A 652 8.24 26.46 -11.34
N ILE A 653 8.28 27.80 -11.40
CA ILE A 653 7.27 28.61 -12.08
C ILE A 653 7.14 28.23 -13.55
N ARG A 654 8.28 28.06 -14.25
CA ARG A 654 8.32 27.68 -15.65
C ARG A 654 7.79 26.26 -15.87
N ASN A 655 8.33 25.29 -15.14
CA ASN A 655 8.05 23.87 -15.34
C ASN A 655 6.60 23.53 -15.01
N LEU A 656 6.06 24.11 -13.92
CA LEU A 656 4.67 23.94 -13.52
C LEU A 656 3.73 24.99 -14.16
N LYS A 657 4.24 25.85 -15.06
CA LYS A 657 3.46 26.89 -15.77
C LYS A 657 2.57 27.72 -14.85
N LEU A 658 3.14 28.21 -13.75
CA LEU A 658 2.39 28.87 -12.66
C LEU A 658 1.96 30.31 -13.00
N ARG A 659 2.45 30.93 -14.08
CA ARG A 659 1.97 32.26 -14.52
C ARG A 659 0.66 32.18 -15.31
N ASN A 660 -0.34 31.49 -14.78
CA ASN A 660 -1.66 31.32 -15.36
C ASN A 660 -2.75 31.52 -14.30
N PRO A 661 -3.96 31.98 -14.66
CA PRO A 661 -5.07 32.17 -13.73
C PRO A 661 -5.75 30.84 -13.37
N ILE A 662 -5.12 30.07 -12.48
CA ILE A 662 -5.54 28.70 -12.11
C ILE A 662 -5.80 28.53 -10.61
N TYR A 663 -5.83 29.60 -9.82
CA TYR A 663 -5.71 29.54 -8.36
C TYR A 663 -7.03 29.55 -7.61
N ALA A 664 -8.07 30.24 -8.09
CA ALA A 664 -9.34 30.35 -7.35
C ALA A 664 -10.04 28.99 -7.16
N GLN A 665 -9.82 28.04 -8.07
CA GLN A 665 -10.31 26.66 -7.95
C GLN A 665 -9.59 25.84 -6.85
N THR A 666 -8.43 26.30 -6.38
CA THR A 666 -7.61 25.63 -5.35
C THR A 666 -7.95 26.07 -3.94
N ALA A 667 -8.55 27.27 -3.79
CA ALA A 667 -8.86 27.91 -2.52
C ALA A 667 -9.92 27.17 -1.66
N SER A 668 -10.43 26.03 -2.10
CA SER A 668 -11.31 25.15 -1.33
C SER A 668 -11.12 23.68 -1.72
N TYR A 669 -11.48 22.78 -0.80
CA TYR A 669 -11.37 21.31 -0.96
C TYR A 669 -9.95 20.77 -1.12
N GLY A 670 -8.95 21.50 -0.62
CA GLY A 670 -7.55 21.11 -0.69
C GLY A 670 -6.87 21.52 -1.99
N HIS A 671 -5.60 21.92 -1.90
CA HIS A 671 -4.76 22.23 -3.06
C HIS A 671 -4.19 20.97 -3.74
N PHE A 672 -4.23 19.84 -3.04
CA PHE A 672 -3.59 18.59 -3.42
C PHE A 672 -4.60 17.44 -3.52
N GLY A 673 -4.30 16.46 -4.38
CA GLY A 673 -5.14 15.27 -4.58
C GLY A 673 -6.46 15.51 -5.30
N ARG A 674 -6.60 16.65 -5.99
CA ARG A 674 -7.80 16.98 -6.75
C ARG A 674 -7.81 16.24 -8.09
N LEU A 675 -8.87 15.45 -8.32
CA LEU A 675 -9.07 14.71 -9.58
C LEU A 675 -10.05 15.42 -10.53
N ASP A 676 -10.77 16.43 -10.05
CA ASP A 676 -11.80 17.17 -10.79
C ASP A 676 -11.26 18.42 -11.51
N VAL A 677 -9.97 18.74 -11.33
CA VAL A 677 -9.29 19.88 -11.96
C VAL A 677 -7.89 19.47 -12.45
N ASP A 678 -7.45 20.01 -13.60
CA ASP A 678 -6.10 19.76 -14.14
C ASP A 678 -5.09 20.72 -13.50
N LEU A 679 -4.37 20.21 -12.48
CA LEU A 679 -3.35 20.97 -11.76
C LEU A 679 -1.94 20.47 -12.12
N PRO A 680 -1.00 21.36 -12.52
CA PRO A 680 0.33 20.97 -12.97
C PRO A 680 1.13 20.13 -11.97
N TRP A 681 1.00 20.41 -10.68
CA TRP A 681 1.71 19.71 -9.61
C TRP A 681 1.10 18.34 -9.23
N GLU A 682 -0.07 17.99 -9.78
CA GLU A 682 -0.68 16.68 -9.57
C GLU A 682 -0.30 15.67 -10.67
N LYS A 683 0.53 16.06 -11.65
CA LYS A 683 1.03 15.18 -12.72
C LYS A 683 2.09 14.21 -12.21
N THR A 684 2.19 13.05 -12.84
CA THR A 684 3.10 11.95 -12.47
C THR A 684 4.13 11.65 -13.58
N ASP A 685 4.60 12.68 -14.26
CA ASP A 685 5.40 12.62 -15.48
C ASP A 685 6.93 12.59 -15.27
N ILE A 686 7.43 12.81 -14.05
CA ILE A 686 8.86 12.67 -13.72
C ILE A 686 9.21 11.35 -13.04
N GLY A 687 8.22 10.54 -12.67
CA GLY A 687 8.42 9.24 -12.00
C GLY A 687 9.34 8.30 -12.78
N GLY A 688 9.20 8.24 -14.11
CA GLY A 688 10.09 7.44 -14.97
C GLY A 688 11.55 7.90 -14.91
N LYS A 689 11.79 9.23 -14.90
CA LYS A 689 13.12 9.81 -14.80
C LYS A 689 13.78 9.48 -13.46
N LEU A 690 13.03 9.59 -12.36
CA LEU A 690 13.51 9.24 -11.02
C LEU A 690 13.83 7.74 -10.92
N LYS A 691 12.96 6.88 -11.48
CA LYS A 691 13.16 5.43 -11.47
C LYS A 691 14.39 5.00 -12.28
N SER A 692 14.63 5.59 -13.44
CA SER A 692 15.84 5.34 -14.23
C SER A 692 17.10 5.72 -13.47
N TYR A 693 17.12 6.89 -12.82
CA TYR A 693 18.28 7.32 -12.03
C TYR A 693 18.60 6.34 -10.89
N VAL A 694 17.58 5.90 -10.14
CA VAL A 694 17.74 4.90 -9.09
C VAL A 694 18.28 3.58 -9.64
N LYS A 695 17.74 3.12 -10.78
CA LYS A 695 18.16 1.87 -11.42
C LYS A 695 19.61 1.90 -11.90
N GLU A 696 20.03 2.99 -12.53
CA GLU A 696 21.36 3.12 -13.13
C GLU A 696 22.50 3.26 -12.10
N ASN A 697 22.19 3.78 -10.91
CA ASN A 697 23.22 4.16 -9.94
C ASN A 697 23.21 3.30 -8.66
N TYR A 698 22.14 2.54 -8.38
CA TYR A 698 21.96 1.89 -7.09
C TYR A 698 21.23 0.53 -7.10
N SER A 699 21.00 -0.08 -8.28
CA SER A 699 20.48 -1.47 -8.38
C SER A 699 21.57 -2.52 -8.44
#